data_AF-A0A9D8AIB6-F1
#
_entry.id   AF-A0A9D8AIB6-F1
#
_cell.length_a   1.000
_cell.length_b   1.000
_cell.length_c   1.000
_cell.angle_alpha   90.00
_cell.angle_beta   90.00
_cell.angle_gamma   90.00
#
_symmetry.space_group_name_H-M   'P 1'
#
loop_
_entity.id
_entity.type
_entity.pdbx_description
1 polymer ?
#
loop_
_entity_poly.entity_id
_entity_poly.type
_entity_poly.pdbx_seq_one_letter_code
_entity_poly.pdbx_strand_id
1 'polypeptide(L)'
;MRKNKRKVNYKELARKYNLLQDLMEYTPDVIYFKDAKGRLVMVNEAHAKGLGLKPEEVVGKTDFDIHSKKSAERMVKDDLRVMKTGKPIIDKVERATRADGIDNYVSTTKIPRYDRKGRVIGLIGITRDITHRKRLEQLREEKALIEKKLEAAEELNKIKSEFVSVVSHELRTPLAILKESISLIIDRTSGKINRRQKRLLDIAERNIERLNGIIEELLDLSRIESGRFKLRYSLVDLNQLLKEQSQFFMKQAREKRIKLEYTLPKKHVNIFIDAGRITQVVTNLVSNAIKYTEQHGSVRVELKVLENKVRISVIDTGTGISKKDLSRLFNKFVQVARMSGAEKKGVGLGLSIAKELVEKHSGEIWVESKLGVGSRFYFTLPRFYTTSMLNHKVRERINNLLARDASTYLVNLLVVNYSEFKKKIKLRPANLASSLKDIIERAFKRRCRADMERPEIVLEDIKKGEYGIILPDADEKTVAAICGSIEDGIKNFLLENSLKSAFVNLGVASYPQKETPHTTGQLLANLSIKKIFIGANIRRFKRVFYSVNVEVLLPGDKKERSQTVDISEGGICFISTNRFNMNAKISIRIRLPEHKKPIYTEARIAWVRNIGNISPKAEKRRYKVGLEFTSLKKRDRGALSKLVKSASGR
;
A
#
# COMPACT_ATOMS: atom_id res chain seq x y z
N MET A 1 -92.96 38.41 -19.00
CA MET A 1 -92.35 37.36 -18.14
C MET A 1 -91.53 36.39 -19.01
N ARG A 2 -90.21 36.34 -18.81
CA ARG A 2 -89.22 35.60 -19.63
C ARG A 2 -89.14 34.12 -19.21
N LYS A 3 -89.39 33.17 -20.13
CA LYS A 3 -88.96 31.77 -20.01
C LYS A 3 -87.71 31.56 -20.86
N ASN A 4 -86.54 31.59 -20.23
CA ASN A 4 -85.25 31.38 -20.89
C ASN A 4 -84.92 29.87 -20.90
N LYS A 5 -85.50 29.11 -21.84
CA LYS A 5 -85.08 27.72 -22.11
C LYS A 5 -83.74 27.76 -22.84
N ARG A 6 -82.64 27.50 -22.12
CA ARG A 6 -81.32 27.21 -22.69
C ARG A 6 -81.48 26.07 -23.71
N LYS A 7 -81.53 26.39 -25.01
CA LYS A 7 -81.26 25.41 -26.07
C LYS A 7 -79.82 24.96 -25.85
N VAL A 8 -79.63 23.70 -25.44
CA VAL A 8 -78.30 23.09 -25.39
C VAL A 8 -77.78 23.08 -26.81
N ASN A 9 -76.71 23.83 -27.06
CA ASN A 9 -76.05 23.85 -28.35
C ASN A 9 -75.28 22.54 -28.52
N TYR A 10 -75.93 21.50 -29.04
CA TYR A 10 -75.34 20.17 -29.25
C TYR A 10 -74.04 20.22 -30.07
N LYS A 11 -73.91 21.20 -30.98
CA LYS A 11 -72.67 21.47 -31.72
C LYS A 11 -71.52 21.91 -30.79
N GLU A 12 -71.80 22.79 -29.84
CA GLU A 12 -70.80 23.25 -28.88
C GLU A 12 -70.42 22.17 -27.85
N LEU A 13 -71.39 21.36 -27.44
CA LEU A 13 -71.14 20.23 -26.54
C LEU A 13 -70.29 19.16 -27.24
N ALA A 14 -70.63 18.79 -28.48
CA ALA A 14 -69.84 17.88 -29.29
C ALA A 14 -68.42 18.41 -29.52
N ARG A 15 -68.27 19.71 -29.79
CA ARG A 15 -66.94 20.35 -29.93
C ARG A 15 -66.11 20.25 -28.66
N LYS A 16 -66.69 20.55 -27.48
CA LYS A 16 -65.98 20.44 -26.19
C LYS A 16 -65.63 18.98 -25.84
N TYR A 17 -66.51 18.05 -26.19
CA TYR A 17 -66.27 16.62 -25.99
C TYR A 17 -65.11 16.14 -26.86
N ASN A 18 -65.10 16.47 -28.15
CA ASN A 18 -64.00 16.12 -29.06
C ASN A 18 -62.66 16.69 -28.59
N LEU A 19 -62.62 17.95 -28.14
CA LEU A 19 -61.39 18.54 -27.60
C LEU A 19 -60.86 17.80 -26.35
N LEU A 20 -61.75 17.35 -25.47
CA LEU A 20 -61.38 16.54 -24.30
C LEU A 20 -60.91 15.14 -24.71
N GLN A 21 -61.53 14.57 -25.73
CA GLN A 21 -61.13 13.27 -26.28
C GLN A 21 -59.74 13.37 -26.92
N ASP A 22 -59.48 14.38 -27.75
CA ASP A 22 -58.17 14.65 -28.35
C ASP A 22 -57.09 14.82 -27.26
N LEU A 23 -57.40 15.57 -26.19
CA LEU A 23 -56.48 15.72 -25.05
C LEU A 23 -56.17 14.38 -24.40
N MET A 24 -57.17 13.53 -24.18
CA MET A 24 -56.98 12.22 -23.57
C MET A 24 -56.22 11.26 -24.51
N GLU A 25 -56.45 11.35 -25.82
CA GLU A 25 -55.88 10.43 -26.80
C GLU A 25 -54.42 10.75 -27.14
N TYR A 26 -54.08 12.03 -27.31
CA TYR A 26 -52.76 12.46 -27.79
C TYR A 26 -51.79 12.90 -26.67
N THR A 27 -52.25 13.03 -25.42
CA THR A 27 -51.34 13.39 -24.32
C THR A 27 -50.43 12.20 -23.96
N PRO A 28 -49.10 12.38 -23.97
CA PRO A 28 -48.16 11.30 -23.65
C PRO A 28 -48.07 10.98 -22.15
N ASP A 29 -48.53 11.90 -21.30
CA ASP A 29 -48.63 11.65 -19.86
C ASP A 29 -49.78 10.68 -19.58
N VAL A 30 -49.58 9.82 -18.59
CA VAL A 30 -50.60 8.89 -18.10
C VAL A 30 -51.65 9.70 -17.33
N ILE A 31 -52.90 9.66 -17.78
CA ILE A 31 -54.03 10.33 -17.13
C ILE A 31 -55.09 9.30 -16.76
N TYR A 32 -55.54 9.32 -15.51
CA TYR A 32 -56.59 8.44 -15.03
C TYR A 32 -57.52 9.14 -14.05
N PHE A 33 -58.73 8.62 -13.97
CA PHE A 33 -59.78 9.08 -13.08
C PHE A 33 -60.21 7.91 -12.23
N LYS A 34 -60.35 8.13 -10.93
CA LYS A 34 -60.91 7.13 -10.00
C LYS A 34 -62.19 7.62 -9.35
N ASP A 35 -63.09 6.69 -9.02
CA ASP A 35 -64.24 6.95 -8.15
C ASP A 35 -63.82 7.00 -6.67
N ALA A 36 -64.77 7.31 -5.78
CA ALA A 36 -64.54 7.34 -4.33
C ALA A 36 -64.17 5.97 -3.71
N LYS A 37 -64.34 4.87 -4.45
CA LYS A 37 -63.92 3.53 -4.04
C LYS A 37 -62.57 3.12 -4.63
N GLY A 38 -61.89 4.01 -5.36
CA GLY A 38 -60.59 3.77 -5.96
C GLY A 38 -60.62 3.00 -7.28
N ARG A 39 -61.79 2.81 -7.90
CA ARG A 39 -61.91 2.14 -9.21
C ARG A 39 -61.65 3.12 -10.34
N LEU A 40 -60.92 2.68 -11.35
CA LEU A 40 -60.64 3.48 -12.55
C LEU A 40 -61.94 3.68 -13.34
N VAL A 41 -62.40 4.92 -13.48
CA VAL A 41 -63.62 5.26 -14.22
C VAL A 41 -63.34 5.80 -15.62
N MET A 42 -62.11 6.28 -15.85
CA MET A 42 -61.66 6.74 -17.16
C MET A 42 -60.13 6.71 -17.16
N VAL A 43 -59.54 6.28 -18.26
CA VAL A 43 -58.09 6.31 -18.48
C VAL A 43 -57.81 6.81 -19.88
N ASN A 44 -56.64 7.37 -20.07
CA ASN A 44 -56.20 7.86 -21.37
C ASN A 44 -55.39 6.79 -22.11
N GLU A 45 -55.13 7.03 -23.40
CA GLU A 45 -54.49 6.04 -24.26
C GLU A 45 -53.06 5.71 -23.81
N ALA A 46 -52.33 6.71 -23.27
CA ALA A 46 -51.00 6.53 -22.72
C ALA A 46 -51.00 5.60 -21.49
N HIS A 47 -52.01 5.68 -20.62
CA HIS A 47 -52.13 4.80 -19.45
C HIS A 47 -52.33 3.35 -19.87
N ALA A 48 -53.30 3.11 -20.77
CA ALA A 48 -53.63 1.77 -21.24
C ALA A 48 -52.42 1.13 -21.96
N LYS A 49 -51.80 1.86 -22.89
CA LYS A 49 -50.56 1.41 -23.56
C LYS A 49 -49.42 1.12 -22.60
N GLY A 50 -49.26 1.92 -21.54
CA GLY A 50 -48.25 1.69 -20.51
C GLY A 50 -48.43 0.38 -19.74
N LEU A 51 -49.66 -0.13 -19.69
CA LEU A 51 -50.03 -1.41 -19.06
C LEU A 51 -50.08 -2.57 -20.08
N GLY A 52 -49.92 -2.29 -21.38
CA GLY A 52 -50.11 -3.28 -22.45
C GLY A 52 -51.56 -3.71 -22.66
N LEU A 53 -52.53 -2.86 -22.27
CA LEU A 53 -53.97 -3.11 -22.33
C LEU A 53 -54.68 -2.04 -23.17
N LYS A 54 -55.95 -2.27 -23.48
CA LYS A 54 -56.85 -1.24 -24.04
C LYS A 54 -57.59 -0.48 -22.94
N PRO A 55 -58.01 0.78 -23.16
CA PRO A 55 -58.70 1.58 -22.13
C PRO A 55 -59.92 0.87 -21.53
N GLU A 56 -60.70 0.16 -22.34
CA GLU A 56 -61.92 -0.54 -21.92
C GLU A 56 -61.61 -1.70 -20.96
N GLU A 57 -60.42 -2.31 -21.08
CA GLU A 57 -59.97 -3.41 -20.22
C GLU A 57 -59.45 -2.91 -18.86
N VAL A 58 -59.20 -1.62 -18.73
CA VAL A 58 -58.65 -0.97 -17.53
C VAL A 58 -59.76 -0.33 -16.69
N VAL A 59 -60.83 0.15 -17.32
CA VAL A 59 -61.98 0.75 -16.61
C VAL A 59 -62.67 -0.30 -15.73
N GLY A 60 -63.02 0.10 -14.51
CA GLY A 60 -63.64 -0.73 -13.47
C GLY A 60 -62.65 -1.41 -12.52
N LYS A 61 -61.38 -1.58 -12.93
CA LYS A 61 -60.32 -2.19 -12.11
C LYS A 61 -59.79 -1.25 -11.02
N THR A 62 -59.19 -1.84 -10.00
CA THR A 62 -58.44 -1.19 -8.92
C THR A 62 -56.94 -1.31 -9.15
N ASP A 63 -56.12 -0.56 -8.40
CA ASP A 63 -54.66 -0.67 -8.49
C ASP A 63 -54.16 -2.08 -8.16
N PHE A 64 -54.87 -2.84 -7.32
CA PHE A 64 -54.53 -4.21 -6.95
C PHE A 64 -54.74 -5.22 -8.09
N ASP A 65 -55.61 -4.90 -9.04
CA ASP A 65 -55.88 -5.75 -10.21
C ASP A 65 -54.81 -5.57 -11.32
N ILE A 66 -54.00 -4.50 -11.22
CA ILE A 66 -53.10 -4.05 -12.30
C ILE A 66 -51.64 -4.07 -11.85
N HIS A 67 -51.35 -3.65 -10.62
CA HIS A 67 -49.99 -3.46 -10.13
C HIS A 67 -49.63 -4.49 -9.07
N SER A 68 -48.32 -4.66 -8.84
CA SER A 68 -47.83 -5.49 -7.73
C SER A 68 -48.44 -5.02 -6.40
N LYS A 69 -48.68 -5.96 -5.47
CA LYS A 69 -49.27 -5.67 -4.15
C LYS A 69 -48.60 -4.48 -3.46
N LYS A 70 -47.26 -4.43 -3.47
CA LYS A 70 -46.47 -3.36 -2.84
C LYS A 70 -46.68 -1.99 -3.52
N SER A 71 -46.78 -1.95 -4.84
CA SER A 71 -47.04 -0.71 -5.60
C SER A 71 -48.48 -0.25 -5.40
N ALA A 72 -49.44 -1.18 -5.48
CA ALA A 72 -50.87 -0.91 -5.27
C ALA A 72 -51.15 -0.35 -3.88
N GLU A 73 -50.60 -0.95 -2.81
CA GLU A 73 -50.72 -0.44 -1.44
C GLU A 73 -50.23 1.00 -1.29
N ARG A 74 -49.11 1.34 -1.94
CA ARG A 74 -48.57 2.70 -1.93
C ARG A 74 -49.48 3.67 -2.67
N MET A 75 -49.98 3.29 -3.86
CA MET A 75 -50.85 4.12 -4.68
C MET A 75 -52.18 4.40 -3.97
N VAL A 76 -52.80 3.37 -3.39
CA VAL A 76 -54.05 3.45 -2.63
C VAL A 76 -53.87 4.33 -1.39
N LYS A 77 -52.74 4.21 -0.67
CA LYS A 77 -52.45 5.09 0.48
C LYS A 77 -52.45 6.56 0.09
N ASP A 78 -51.81 6.90 -1.02
CA ASP A 78 -51.77 8.26 -1.53
C ASP A 78 -53.15 8.74 -2.01
N ASP A 79 -53.92 7.87 -2.68
CA ASP A 79 -55.27 8.16 -3.15
C ASP A 79 -56.21 8.47 -1.98
N LEU A 80 -56.21 7.61 -0.95
CA LEU A 80 -57.00 7.78 0.26
C LEU A 80 -56.64 9.08 0.99
N ARG A 81 -55.35 9.42 1.05
CA ARG A 81 -54.89 10.70 1.63
C ARG A 81 -55.48 11.88 0.87
N VAL A 82 -55.39 11.88 -0.47
CA VAL A 82 -55.92 12.97 -1.32
C VAL A 82 -57.43 13.08 -1.17
N MET A 83 -58.15 11.96 -1.23
CA MET A 83 -59.61 11.95 -1.13
C MET A 83 -60.11 12.36 0.26
N LYS A 84 -59.44 11.93 1.34
CA LYS A 84 -59.83 12.25 2.73
C LYS A 84 -59.53 13.69 3.11
N THR A 85 -58.40 14.22 2.65
CA THR A 85 -57.93 15.56 3.06
C THR A 85 -58.35 16.66 2.10
N GLY A 86 -58.78 16.32 0.87
CA GLY A 86 -59.01 17.29 -0.20
C GLY A 86 -57.74 18.00 -0.67
N LYS A 87 -56.56 17.63 -0.17
CA LYS A 87 -55.28 18.24 -0.55
C LYS A 87 -54.62 17.43 -1.68
N PRO A 88 -54.21 18.08 -2.78
CA PRO A 88 -53.54 17.38 -3.87
C PRO A 88 -52.14 16.91 -3.47
N ILE A 89 -51.67 15.85 -4.12
CA ILE A 89 -50.24 15.49 -4.20
C ILE A 89 -49.75 16.04 -5.53
N ILE A 90 -48.64 16.79 -5.52
CA ILE A 90 -48.09 17.44 -6.71
C ILE A 90 -46.65 16.97 -6.89
N ASP A 91 -46.29 16.59 -8.12
CA ASP A 91 -44.93 16.28 -8.58
C ASP A 91 -44.14 15.31 -7.70
N LYS A 92 -44.82 14.28 -7.19
CA LYS A 92 -44.15 13.25 -6.39
C LYS A 92 -43.28 12.38 -7.32
N VAL A 93 -41.95 12.48 -7.16
CA VAL A 93 -41.00 11.68 -7.93
C VAL A 93 -40.85 10.28 -7.32
N GLU A 94 -41.06 9.26 -8.13
CA GLU A 94 -40.93 7.85 -7.72
C GLU A 94 -40.18 7.04 -8.78
N ARG A 95 -39.55 5.94 -8.33
CA ARG A 95 -39.09 4.90 -9.25
C ARG A 95 -40.26 3.97 -9.53
N ALA A 96 -40.57 3.81 -10.80
CA ALA A 96 -41.47 2.78 -11.27
C ALA A 96 -40.64 1.77 -12.08
N THR A 97 -41.17 0.56 -12.19
CA THR A 97 -40.63 -0.46 -13.09
C THR A 97 -41.68 -0.65 -14.17
N ARG A 98 -41.31 -0.40 -15.43
CA ARG A 98 -42.20 -0.60 -16.56
C ARG A 98 -42.51 -2.09 -16.75
N ALA A 99 -43.53 -2.39 -17.54
CA ALA A 99 -43.91 -3.76 -17.89
C ALA A 99 -42.77 -4.54 -18.61
N ASP A 100 -41.83 -3.84 -19.24
CA ASP A 100 -40.62 -4.40 -19.87
C ASP A 100 -39.47 -4.68 -18.87
N GLY A 101 -39.68 -4.44 -17.57
CA GLY A 101 -38.69 -4.65 -16.52
C GLY A 101 -37.67 -3.52 -16.36
N ILE A 102 -37.77 -2.44 -17.15
CA ILE A 102 -36.84 -1.31 -17.06
C ILE A 102 -37.32 -0.34 -15.98
N ASP A 103 -36.43 -0.02 -15.04
CA ASP A 103 -36.67 1.03 -14.05
C ASP A 103 -36.71 2.41 -14.72
N ASN A 104 -37.78 3.15 -14.47
CA ASN A 104 -38.00 4.50 -14.94
C ASN A 104 -38.32 5.45 -13.77
N TYR A 105 -38.10 6.74 -13.98
CA TYR A 105 -38.49 7.77 -13.02
C TYR A 105 -39.78 8.42 -13.50
N VAL A 106 -40.76 8.50 -12.60
CA VAL A 106 -42.04 9.12 -12.88
C VAL A 106 -42.33 10.25 -11.89
N SER A 107 -43.03 11.29 -12.35
CA SER A 107 -43.55 12.38 -11.53
C SER A 107 -45.07 12.27 -11.52
N THR A 108 -45.66 12.00 -10.36
CA THR A 108 -47.11 11.78 -10.21
C THR A 108 -47.77 12.90 -9.44
N THR A 109 -48.83 13.44 -10.02
CA THR A 109 -49.73 14.44 -9.43
C THR A 109 -51.13 13.82 -9.29
N LYS A 110 -51.75 13.97 -8.12
CA LYS A 110 -53.08 13.45 -7.78
C LYS A 110 -53.94 14.57 -7.22
N ILE A 111 -55.09 14.82 -7.85
CA ILE A 111 -55.97 15.96 -7.57
C ILE A 111 -57.37 15.41 -7.23
N PRO A 112 -58.01 15.86 -6.14
CA PRO A 112 -59.36 15.41 -5.80
C PRO A 112 -60.40 15.96 -6.80
N ARG A 113 -61.43 15.16 -7.09
CA ARG A 113 -62.57 15.54 -7.91
C ARG A 113 -63.76 15.86 -7.03
N TYR A 114 -64.51 16.90 -7.37
CA TYR A 114 -65.66 17.35 -6.60
C TYR A 114 -66.96 17.26 -7.40
N ASP A 115 -68.07 16.98 -6.72
CA ASP A 115 -69.42 17.19 -7.28
C ASP A 115 -69.85 18.66 -7.19
N ARG A 116 -71.04 18.97 -7.74
CA ARG A 116 -71.63 20.32 -7.66
C ARG A 116 -71.90 20.83 -6.23
N LYS A 117 -71.88 19.93 -5.23
CA LYS A 117 -72.08 20.25 -3.82
C LYS A 117 -70.75 20.36 -3.06
N GLY A 118 -69.60 20.30 -3.75
CA GLY A 118 -68.28 20.40 -3.15
C GLY A 118 -67.80 19.12 -2.43
N ARG A 119 -68.46 17.98 -2.63
CA ARG A 119 -68.05 16.71 -2.02
C ARG A 119 -67.04 16.00 -2.91
N VAL A 120 -66.00 15.41 -2.32
CA VAL A 120 -65.02 14.61 -3.06
C VAL A 120 -65.70 13.35 -3.61
N ILE A 121 -65.69 13.18 -4.92
CA ILE A 121 -66.28 12.03 -5.63
C ILE A 121 -65.24 11.08 -6.22
N GLY A 122 -63.96 11.38 -6.03
CA GLY A 122 -62.84 10.60 -6.56
C GLY A 122 -61.61 11.46 -6.75
N LEU A 123 -60.74 11.06 -7.69
CA LEU A 123 -59.54 11.81 -8.03
C LEU A 123 -59.18 11.73 -9.52
N ILE A 124 -58.30 12.63 -9.92
CA ILE A 124 -57.56 12.62 -11.19
C ILE A 124 -56.10 12.36 -10.84
N GLY A 125 -55.48 11.41 -11.51
CA GLY A 125 -54.05 11.20 -11.45
C GLY A 125 -53.42 11.51 -12.80
N ILE A 126 -52.28 12.19 -12.75
CA ILE A 126 -51.43 12.48 -13.90
C ILE A 126 -50.03 11.98 -13.55
N THR A 127 -49.47 11.10 -14.37
CA THR A 127 -48.12 10.57 -14.19
C THR A 127 -47.30 10.84 -15.44
N ARG A 128 -46.20 11.58 -15.27
CA ARG A 128 -45.26 11.92 -16.34
C ARG A 128 -43.99 11.10 -16.21
N ASP A 129 -43.51 10.52 -17.31
CA ASP A 129 -42.17 9.95 -17.34
C ASP A 129 -41.12 11.08 -17.37
N ILE A 130 -40.26 11.10 -16.35
CA ILE A 130 -39.19 12.09 -16.20
C ILE A 130 -37.80 11.44 -16.29
N THR A 131 -37.71 10.23 -16.83
CA THR A 131 -36.46 9.45 -16.93
C THR A 131 -35.41 10.20 -17.73
N HIS A 132 -35.78 10.75 -18.89
CA HIS A 132 -34.86 11.54 -19.71
C HIS A 132 -34.35 12.77 -18.93
N ARG A 133 -35.25 13.48 -18.24
CA ARG A 133 -34.89 14.63 -17.40
C ARG A 133 -33.91 14.24 -16.28
N LYS A 134 -34.17 13.12 -15.59
CA LYS A 134 -33.30 12.61 -14.53
C LYS A 134 -31.93 12.14 -15.04
N ARG A 135 -31.88 11.51 -16.22
CA ARG A 135 -30.60 11.16 -16.87
C ARG A 135 -29.79 12.40 -17.25
N LEU A 136 -30.43 13.43 -17.78
CA LEU A 136 -29.75 14.70 -18.09
C LEU A 136 -29.23 15.41 -16.84
N GLU A 137 -29.99 15.39 -15.74
CA GLU A 137 -29.56 15.91 -14.45
C GLU A 137 -28.31 15.16 -13.94
N GLN A 138 -28.32 13.83 -14.01
CA GLN A 138 -27.19 13.00 -13.62
C GLN A 138 -25.95 13.24 -14.51
N LEU A 139 -26.14 13.39 -15.83
CA LEU A 139 -25.05 13.76 -16.75
C LEU A 139 -24.46 15.14 -16.43
N ARG A 140 -25.30 16.11 -16.02
CA ARG A 140 -24.81 17.42 -15.58
C ARG A 140 -24.00 17.34 -14.30
N GLU A 141 -24.44 16.54 -13.33
CA GLU A 141 -23.69 16.29 -12.10
C GLU A 141 -22.34 15.62 -12.38
N GLU A 142 -22.32 14.63 -13.27
CA GLU A 142 -21.09 13.96 -13.70
C GLU A 142 -20.15 14.92 -14.44
N LYS A 143 -20.69 15.78 -15.32
CA LYS A 143 -19.92 16.82 -16.00
C LYS A 143 -19.30 17.80 -15.00
N ALA A 144 -20.08 18.28 -14.02
CA ALA A 144 -19.57 19.19 -12.99
C ALA A 144 -18.46 18.54 -12.15
N LEU A 145 -18.57 17.23 -11.88
CA LEU A 145 -17.52 16.47 -11.21
C LEU A 145 -16.24 16.38 -12.08
N ILE A 146 -16.38 16.18 -13.39
CA ILE A 146 -15.26 16.16 -14.33
C ILE A 146 -14.60 17.54 -14.41
N GLU A 147 -15.38 18.61 -14.53
CA GLU A 147 -14.89 19.99 -14.56
C GLU A 147 -14.10 20.31 -13.29
N LYS A 148 -14.62 19.95 -12.11
CA LYS A 148 -13.90 20.10 -10.84
C LYS A 148 -12.58 19.32 -10.80
N LYS A 149 -12.53 18.12 -11.41
CA LYS A 149 -11.29 17.34 -11.51
C LYS A 149 -10.30 17.99 -12.47
N LEU A 150 -10.79 18.59 -13.56
CA LEU A 150 -9.98 19.31 -14.54
C LEU A 150 -9.34 20.54 -13.90
N GLU A 151 -10.13 21.35 -13.18
CA GLU A 151 -9.62 22.51 -12.41
C GLU A 151 -8.50 22.08 -11.44
N ALA A 152 -8.69 20.98 -10.71
CA ALA A 152 -7.67 20.46 -9.81
C ALA A 152 -6.39 20.01 -10.55
N ALA A 153 -6.52 19.44 -11.74
CA ALA A 153 -5.39 19.05 -12.59
C ALA A 153 -4.65 20.27 -13.17
N GLU A 154 -5.38 21.31 -13.56
CA GLU A 154 -4.83 22.58 -14.04
C GLU A 154 -4.05 23.29 -12.94
N GLU A 155 -4.59 23.34 -11.72
CA GLU A 155 -3.88 23.92 -10.56
C GLU A 155 -2.58 23.16 -10.28
N LEU A 156 -2.59 21.83 -10.39
CA LEU A 156 -1.39 20.98 -10.29
C LEU A 156 -0.35 21.32 -11.36
N ASN A 157 -0.77 21.52 -12.60
CA ASN A 157 0.12 21.92 -13.69
C ASN A 157 0.68 23.33 -13.52
N LYS A 158 -0.11 24.25 -12.96
CA LYS A 158 0.33 25.59 -12.63
C LYS A 158 1.42 25.57 -11.55
N ILE A 159 1.21 24.82 -10.47
CA ILE A 159 2.21 24.61 -9.41
C ILE A 159 3.50 24.01 -10.00
N LYS A 160 3.38 23.03 -10.91
CA LYS A 160 4.53 22.43 -11.60
C LYS A 160 5.31 23.45 -12.45
N SER A 161 4.60 24.36 -13.10
CA SER A 161 5.22 25.41 -13.92
C SER A 161 5.90 26.49 -13.05
N GLU A 162 5.23 26.94 -11.98
CA GLU A 162 5.80 27.85 -10.99
C GLU A 162 7.07 27.27 -10.35
N PHE A 163 7.07 25.98 -10.04
CA PHE A 163 8.25 25.26 -9.55
C PHE A 163 9.46 25.35 -10.49
N VAL A 164 9.27 25.03 -11.77
CA VAL A 164 10.36 25.09 -12.76
C VAL A 164 10.92 26.50 -12.86
N SER A 165 10.04 27.52 -12.78
CA SER A 165 10.43 28.93 -12.79
C SER A 165 11.26 29.31 -11.56
N VAL A 166 10.81 28.94 -10.35
CA VAL A 166 11.54 29.20 -9.10
C VAL A 166 12.89 28.53 -9.09
N VAL A 167 12.97 27.24 -9.44
CA VAL A 167 14.25 26.51 -9.54
C VAL A 167 15.17 27.19 -10.54
N SER A 168 14.67 27.53 -11.73
CA SER A 168 15.48 28.22 -12.74
C SER A 168 16.05 29.55 -12.22
N HIS A 169 15.26 30.33 -11.48
CA HIS A 169 15.70 31.61 -10.91
C HIS A 169 16.72 31.42 -9.79
N GLU A 170 16.47 30.47 -8.88
CA GLU A 170 17.34 30.16 -7.75
C GLU A 170 18.65 29.48 -8.19
N LEU A 171 18.68 28.82 -9.36
CA LEU A 171 19.91 28.34 -9.97
C LEU A 171 20.66 29.47 -10.71
N ARG A 172 19.95 30.34 -11.44
CA ARG A 172 20.55 31.40 -12.28
C ARG A 172 21.32 32.44 -11.47
N THR A 173 20.77 32.86 -10.33
CA THR A 173 21.37 33.92 -9.49
C THR A 173 22.76 33.53 -8.94
N PRO A 174 22.93 32.39 -8.23
CA PRO A 174 24.25 31.97 -7.76
C PRO A 174 25.18 31.63 -8.93
N LEU A 175 24.68 31.09 -10.05
CA LEU A 175 25.49 30.83 -11.23
C LEU A 175 26.06 32.12 -11.86
N ALA A 176 25.28 33.20 -11.89
CA ALA A 176 25.73 34.51 -12.36
C ALA A 176 26.81 35.09 -11.43
N ILE A 177 26.60 35.03 -10.11
CA ILE A 177 27.57 35.49 -9.10
C ILE A 177 28.86 34.66 -9.17
N LEU A 178 28.73 33.34 -9.36
CA LEU A 178 29.87 32.43 -9.55
C LEU A 178 30.68 32.80 -10.78
N LYS A 179 30.00 32.97 -11.92
CA LYS A 179 30.61 33.35 -13.18
C LYS A 179 31.34 34.68 -13.05
N GLU A 180 30.72 35.69 -12.46
CA GLU A 180 31.33 37.01 -12.26
C GLU A 180 32.52 36.97 -11.30
N SER A 181 32.38 36.28 -10.16
CA SER A 181 33.46 36.12 -9.18
C SER A 181 34.68 35.41 -9.76
N ILE A 182 34.47 34.38 -10.59
CA ILE A 182 35.52 33.64 -11.27
C ILE A 182 36.12 34.47 -12.42
N SER A 183 35.30 35.15 -13.21
CA SER A 183 35.76 36.06 -14.29
C SER A 183 36.70 37.15 -13.76
N LEU A 184 36.37 37.77 -12.62
CA LEU A 184 37.22 38.78 -11.97
C LEU A 184 38.59 38.24 -11.52
N ILE A 185 38.69 36.94 -11.25
CA ILE A 185 39.96 36.27 -10.90
C ILE A 185 40.74 35.91 -12.18
N ILE A 186 40.03 35.45 -13.23
CA ILE A 186 40.60 35.07 -14.52
C ILE A 186 41.18 36.27 -15.28
N ASP A 187 40.59 37.46 -15.17
CA ASP A 187 41.03 38.68 -15.87
C ASP A 187 42.41 39.21 -15.42
N ARG A 188 43.12 38.49 -14.52
CA ARG A 188 44.52 38.69 -14.12
C ARG A 188 44.94 40.11 -13.70
N THR A 189 44.00 41.02 -13.44
CA THR A 189 44.25 42.40 -12.98
C THR A 189 44.86 42.49 -11.56
N SER A 190 45.31 41.39 -10.93
CA SER A 190 45.56 41.35 -9.47
C SER A 190 46.78 40.55 -8.95
N GLY A 191 47.67 39.99 -9.78
CA GLY A 191 48.87 39.29 -9.28
C GLY A 191 48.56 38.08 -8.36
N LYS A 192 49.44 37.79 -7.37
CA LYS A 192 49.26 36.69 -6.38
C LYS A 192 47.96 36.89 -5.58
N ILE A 193 47.31 35.77 -5.17
CA ILE A 193 46.01 35.77 -4.44
C ILE A 193 46.04 36.77 -3.29
N ASN A 194 45.44 37.93 -3.51
CA ASN A 194 45.31 38.99 -2.52
C ASN A 194 44.02 38.79 -1.70
N ARG A 195 43.86 39.54 -0.60
CA ARG A 195 42.67 39.44 0.27
C ARG A 195 41.33 39.65 -0.46
N ARG A 196 41.31 40.39 -1.57
CA ARG A 196 40.10 40.63 -2.39
C ARG A 196 39.74 39.40 -3.22
N GLN A 197 40.71 38.75 -3.84
CA GLN A 197 40.52 37.49 -4.57
C GLN A 197 40.06 36.36 -3.64
N LYS A 198 40.61 36.27 -2.41
CA LYS A 198 40.14 35.30 -1.41
C LYS A 198 38.67 35.51 -1.05
N ARG A 199 38.23 36.76 -0.85
CA ARG A 199 36.82 37.07 -0.59
C ARG A 199 35.90 36.66 -1.76
N LEU A 200 36.33 36.85 -3.01
CA LEU A 200 35.57 36.43 -4.19
C LEU A 200 35.46 34.90 -4.28
N LEU A 201 36.54 34.18 -3.96
CA LEU A 201 36.52 32.71 -3.87
C LEU A 201 35.61 32.21 -2.75
N ASP A 202 35.63 32.83 -1.58
CA ASP A 202 34.72 32.49 -0.47
C ASP A 202 33.25 32.78 -0.82
N ILE A 203 32.97 33.77 -1.69
CA ILE A 203 31.62 34.03 -2.23
C ILE A 203 31.24 32.93 -3.24
N ALA A 204 32.15 32.54 -4.13
CA ALA A 204 31.94 31.47 -5.08
C ALA A 204 31.64 30.13 -4.35
N GLU A 205 32.49 29.72 -3.42
CA GLU A 205 32.34 28.48 -2.67
C GLU A 205 30.97 28.39 -1.96
N ARG A 206 30.56 29.44 -1.24
CA ARG A 206 29.24 29.50 -0.60
C ARG A 206 28.07 29.40 -1.58
N ASN A 207 28.20 29.94 -2.79
CA ASN A 207 27.16 29.82 -3.82
C ASN A 207 27.08 28.41 -4.42
N ILE A 208 28.22 27.71 -4.55
CA ILE A 208 28.26 26.30 -4.98
C ILE A 208 27.59 25.40 -3.95
N GLU A 209 27.93 25.58 -2.66
CA GLU A 209 27.30 24.83 -1.57
C GLU A 209 25.78 25.06 -1.53
N ARG A 210 25.34 26.32 -1.69
CA ARG A 210 23.92 26.65 -1.79
C ARG A 210 23.24 25.95 -2.98
N LEU A 211 23.84 25.98 -4.16
CA LEU A 211 23.33 25.30 -5.36
C LEU A 211 23.19 23.79 -5.16
N ASN A 212 24.21 23.16 -4.57
CA ASN A 212 24.18 21.73 -4.26
C ASN A 212 23.05 21.40 -3.28
N GLY A 213 22.83 22.24 -2.25
CA GLY A 213 21.70 22.07 -1.34
C GLY A 213 20.35 22.09 -2.07
N ILE A 214 20.15 23.02 -3.01
CA ILE A 214 18.92 23.12 -3.81
C ILE A 214 18.72 21.87 -4.69
N ILE A 215 19.79 21.37 -5.32
CA ILE A 215 19.73 20.17 -6.16
C ILE A 215 19.40 18.94 -5.32
N GLU A 216 20.00 18.78 -4.14
CA GLU A 216 19.69 17.66 -3.24
C GLU A 216 18.25 17.73 -2.73
N GLU A 217 17.75 18.91 -2.33
CA GLU A 217 16.35 19.12 -1.95
C GLU A 217 15.38 18.73 -3.10
N LEU A 218 15.75 19.07 -4.33
CA LEU A 218 15.01 18.74 -5.54
C LEU A 218 14.97 17.22 -5.80
N LEU A 219 16.12 16.55 -5.68
CA LEU A 219 16.24 15.10 -5.85
C LEU A 219 15.50 14.34 -4.76
N ASP A 220 15.55 14.81 -3.51
CA ASP A 220 14.78 14.25 -2.40
C ASP A 220 13.27 14.34 -2.69
N LEU A 221 12.78 15.49 -3.13
CA LEU A 221 11.37 15.69 -3.48
C LEU A 221 10.92 14.76 -4.62
N SER A 222 11.71 14.65 -5.69
CA SER A 222 11.44 13.74 -6.82
C SER A 222 11.39 12.26 -6.38
N ARG A 223 12.29 11.85 -5.48
CA ARG A 223 12.31 10.48 -4.92
C ARG A 223 11.11 10.25 -4.01
N ILE A 224 10.67 11.25 -3.25
CA ILE A 224 9.50 11.17 -2.36
C ILE A 224 8.23 11.00 -3.21
N GLU A 225 8.02 11.83 -4.24
CA GLU A 225 6.85 11.80 -5.12
C GLU A 225 6.73 10.51 -5.92
N SER A 226 7.87 9.99 -6.42
CA SER A 226 7.90 8.72 -7.16
C SER A 226 7.74 7.49 -6.26
N GLY A 227 7.61 7.65 -4.94
CA GLY A 227 7.52 6.55 -3.97
C GLY A 227 8.82 5.74 -3.83
N ARG A 228 9.92 6.19 -4.45
CA ARG A 228 11.23 5.50 -4.44
C ARG A 228 12.12 5.90 -3.27
N PHE A 229 11.67 6.85 -2.44
CA PHE A 229 12.40 7.30 -1.26
C PHE A 229 12.39 6.24 -0.16
N LYS A 230 13.57 5.73 0.21
CA LYS A 230 13.78 4.75 1.27
C LYS A 230 14.48 5.39 2.46
N LEU A 231 13.88 5.26 3.64
CA LEU A 231 14.49 5.65 4.91
C LEU A 231 15.46 4.58 5.40
N ARG A 232 16.57 5.00 6.00
CA ARG A 232 17.56 4.15 6.64
C ARG A 232 17.45 4.31 8.15
N TYR A 233 16.60 3.49 8.75
CA TYR A 233 16.39 3.54 10.19
C TYR A 233 17.57 2.94 10.96
N SER A 234 17.96 3.61 12.05
CA SER A 234 18.89 3.13 13.07
C SER A 234 18.40 3.54 14.46
N LEU A 235 18.94 2.92 15.51
CA LEU A 235 18.71 3.39 16.89
C LEU A 235 19.54 4.66 17.10
N VAL A 236 18.88 5.75 17.46
CA VAL A 236 19.49 7.07 17.59
C VAL A 236 19.17 7.65 18.95
N ASP A 237 20.21 8.13 19.65
CA ASP A 237 20.06 8.97 20.82
C ASP A 237 19.73 10.41 20.41
N LEU A 238 18.49 10.83 20.63
CA LEU A 238 18.04 12.18 20.28
C LEU A 238 18.73 13.26 21.11
N ASN A 239 19.14 12.95 22.34
CA ASN A 239 19.85 13.92 23.16
C ASN A 239 21.19 14.26 22.52
N GLN A 240 21.94 13.25 22.09
CA GLN A 240 23.21 13.42 21.41
C GLN A 240 23.02 14.12 20.05
N LEU A 241 22.08 13.66 19.22
CA LEU A 241 21.81 14.26 17.91
C LEU A 241 21.51 15.76 18.01
N LEU A 242 20.63 16.17 18.94
CA LEU A 242 20.30 17.59 19.13
C LEU A 242 21.47 18.38 19.72
N LYS A 243 22.29 17.77 20.58
CA LYS A 243 23.48 18.41 21.15
C LYS A 243 24.56 18.64 20.11
N GLU A 244 24.80 17.72 19.19
CA GLU A 244 25.73 17.89 18.07
C GLU A 244 25.30 19.08 17.18
N GLN A 245 24.00 19.16 16.86
CA GLN A 245 23.45 20.29 16.11
C GLN A 245 23.58 21.62 16.87
N SER A 246 23.48 21.60 18.20
CA SER A 246 23.61 22.82 19.01
C SER A 246 24.95 23.52 18.81
N GLN A 247 26.06 22.77 18.68
CA GLN A 247 27.39 23.35 18.52
C GLN A 247 27.50 24.18 17.24
N PHE A 248 26.93 23.68 16.15
CA PHE A 248 26.89 24.36 14.86
C PHE A 248 26.05 25.65 14.92
N PHE A 249 24.82 25.56 15.45
CA PHE A 249 23.90 26.69 15.48
C PHE A 249 24.23 27.75 16.54
N MET A 250 24.97 27.38 17.59
CA MET A 250 25.45 28.34 18.60
C MET A 250 26.35 29.42 17.99
N LYS A 251 27.16 29.09 17.00
CA LYS A 251 27.99 30.07 16.28
C LYS A 251 27.11 31.07 15.51
N GLN A 252 26.17 30.58 14.72
CA GLN A 252 25.25 31.41 13.93
C GLN A 252 24.37 32.31 14.81
N ALA A 253 23.87 31.77 15.93
CA ALA A 253 23.08 32.52 16.88
C ALA A 253 23.89 33.64 17.55
N ARG A 254 25.15 33.38 17.93
CA ARG A 254 26.06 34.39 18.50
C ARG A 254 26.37 35.52 17.52
N GLU A 255 26.66 35.20 16.26
CA GLU A 255 26.90 36.19 15.20
C GLU A 255 25.70 37.15 15.04
N LYS A 256 24.48 36.63 15.18
CA LYS A 256 23.24 37.41 15.11
C LYS A 256 22.76 37.95 16.48
N ARG A 257 23.54 37.73 17.56
CA ARG A 257 23.20 38.08 18.96
C ARG A 257 21.82 37.58 19.41
N ILE A 258 21.51 36.33 19.09
CA ILE A 258 20.29 35.63 19.51
C ILE A 258 20.63 34.64 20.63
N LYS A 259 19.78 34.54 21.66
CA LYS A 259 19.90 33.54 22.71
C LYS A 259 19.41 32.18 22.21
N LEU A 260 20.27 31.17 22.16
CA LEU A 260 19.91 29.80 21.76
C LEU A 260 19.97 28.86 22.97
N GLU A 261 18.85 28.20 23.28
CA GLU A 261 18.72 27.30 24.44
C GLU A 261 18.23 25.91 24.02
N TYR A 262 18.77 24.86 24.65
CA TYR A 262 18.33 23.48 24.48
C TYR A 262 17.81 22.94 25.81
N THR A 263 16.55 22.49 25.83
CA THR A 263 15.93 21.84 26.99
C THR A 263 15.74 20.36 26.68
N LEU A 264 16.66 19.53 27.19
CA LEU A 264 16.69 18.09 26.96
C LEU A 264 16.42 17.31 28.27
N PRO A 265 15.75 16.15 28.23
CA PRO A 265 15.55 15.32 29.41
C PRO A 265 16.90 14.81 29.96
N LYS A 266 17.00 14.63 31.29
CA LYS A 266 18.22 14.08 31.93
C LYS A 266 18.54 12.64 31.47
N LYS A 267 17.50 11.84 31.20
CA LYS A 267 17.64 10.46 30.71
C LYS A 267 17.74 10.47 29.17
N HIS A 268 18.70 9.73 28.64
CA HIS A 268 18.88 9.58 27.18
C HIS A 268 17.62 9.00 26.51
N VAL A 269 17.25 9.59 25.38
CA VAL A 269 16.05 9.26 24.63
C VAL A 269 16.44 8.59 23.32
N ASN A 270 16.47 7.26 23.33
CA ASN A 270 16.79 6.45 22.16
C ASN A 270 15.51 6.10 21.38
N ILE A 271 15.49 6.37 20.07
CA ILE A 271 14.39 6.01 19.16
C ILE A 271 14.90 5.48 17.82
N PHE A 272 14.08 4.71 17.10
CA PHE A 272 14.43 4.13 15.81
C PHE A 272 14.01 5.05 14.66
N ILE A 273 14.97 5.74 14.02
CA ILE A 273 14.74 6.78 13.01
C ILE A 273 15.90 6.81 12.00
N ASP A 274 15.72 7.51 10.88
CA ASP A 274 16.84 7.88 10.00
C ASP A 274 17.52 9.15 10.54
N ALA A 275 18.71 8.98 11.14
CA ALA A 275 19.44 10.07 11.78
C ALA A 275 19.72 11.24 10.82
N GLY A 276 20.09 10.95 9.57
CA GLY A 276 20.43 11.99 8.58
C GLY A 276 19.20 12.81 8.19
N ARG A 277 18.06 12.13 7.99
CA ARG A 277 16.80 12.80 7.62
C ARG A 277 16.18 13.58 8.77
N ILE A 278 16.27 13.07 10.00
CA ILE A 278 15.80 13.84 11.17
C ILE A 278 16.73 15.02 11.47
N THR A 279 18.04 14.86 11.24
CA THR A 279 18.97 16.00 11.27
C THR A 279 18.57 17.06 10.25
N GLN A 280 18.22 16.68 9.02
CA GLN A 280 17.72 17.60 7.99
C GLN A 280 16.46 18.36 8.44
N VAL A 281 15.49 17.68 9.07
CA VAL A 281 14.29 18.31 9.65
C VAL A 281 14.67 19.35 10.71
N VAL A 282 15.51 18.97 11.67
CA VAL A 282 15.95 19.85 12.76
C VAL A 282 16.71 21.07 12.21
N THR A 283 17.64 20.86 11.29
CA THR A 283 18.40 21.91 10.61
C THR A 283 17.48 22.90 9.93
N ASN A 284 16.48 22.43 9.19
CA ASN A 284 15.51 23.30 8.51
C ASN A 284 14.73 24.17 9.50
N LEU A 285 14.25 23.60 10.61
CA LEU A 285 13.46 24.32 11.61
C LEU A 285 14.32 25.31 12.40
N VAL A 286 15.50 24.91 12.88
CA VAL A 286 16.38 25.76 13.69
C VAL A 286 16.99 26.89 12.85
N SER A 287 17.41 26.60 11.61
CA SER A 287 17.89 27.62 10.68
C SER A 287 16.82 28.67 10.38
N ASN A 288 15.58 28.24 10.14
CA ASN A 288 14.44 29.16 9.95
C ASN A 288 14.19 30.01 11.20
N ALA A 289 14.19 29.41 12.39
CA ALA A 289 14.02 30.13 13.65
C ALA A 289 15.09 31.22 13.84
N ILE A 290 16.37 30.89 13.64
CA ILE A 290 17.47 31.88 13.71
C ILE A 290 17.32 32.95 12.63
N LYS A 291 16.95 32.56 11.41
CA LYS A 291 16.80 33.48 10.27
C LYS A 291 15.73 34.55 10.51
N TYR A 292 14.57 34.19 11.06
CA TYR A 292 13.42 35.09 11.24
C TYR A 292 13.31 35.72 12.64
N THR A 293 14.16 35.32 13.58
CA THR A 293 14.29 36.01 14.87
C THR A 293 15.13 37.28 14.74
N GLU A 294 14.71 38.38 15.33
CA GLU A 294 15.48 39.64 15.33
C GLU A 294 16.66 39.59 16.30
N GLN A 295 17.54 40.59 16.23
CA GLN A 295 18.68 40.70 17.15
C GLN A 295 18.16 40.81 18.60
N HIS A 296 18.85 40.20 19.56
CA HIS A 296 18.43 40.10 20.97
C HIS A 296 17.20 39.23 21.24
N GLY A 297 16.63 38.59 20.21
CA GLY A 297 15.61 37.57 20.40
C GLY A 297 16.17 36.26 20.96
N SER A 298 15.28 35.28 21.09
CA SER A 298 15.57 33.94 21.60
C SER A 298 14.99 32.83 20.71
N VAL A 299 15.73 31.73 20.65
CA VAL A 299 15.31 30.46 20.04
C VAL A 299 15.53 29.35 21.07
N ARG A 300 14.51 28.53 21.31
CA ARG A 300 14.57 27.39 22.22
C ARG A 300 14.22 26.10 21.49
N VAL A 301 15.05 25.08 21.66
CA VAL A 301 14.78 23.72 21.19
C VAL A 301 14.45 22.84 22.39
N GLU A 302 13.24 22.26 22.42
CA GLU A 302 12.77 21.39 23.52
C GLU A 302 12.55 19.96 23.02
N LEU A 303 13.05 18.97 23.77
CA LEU A 303 12.72 17.56 23.59
C LEU A 303 11.88 17.08 24.77
N LYS A 304 10.64 16.63 24.49
CA LYS A 304 9.72 16.07 25.49
C LYS A 304 9.39 14.62 25.15
N VAL A 305 9.44 13.75 26.15
CA VAL A 305 9.00 12.36 26.03
C VAL A 305 7.51 12.31 26.38
N LEU A 306 6.70 11.78 25.48
CA LEU A 306 5.30 11.42 25.69
C LEU A 306 5.20 9.89 25.77
N GLU A 307 4.03 9.33 26.11
CA GLU A 307 3.86 7.89 26.32
C GLU A 307 4.38 7.03 25.14
N ASN A 308 3.87 7.28 23.93
CA ASN A 308 4.20 6.48 22.73
C ASN A 308 4.95 7.28 21.65
N LYS A 309 5.30 8.53 21.94
CA LYS A 309 5.91 9.47 20.99
C LYS A 309 6.95 10.33 21.70
N VAL A 310 7.88 10.89 20.95
CA VAL A 310 8.68 12.03 21.40
C VAL A 310 8.23 13.26 20.65
N ARG A 311 8.24 14.42 21.30
CA ARG A 311 7.93 15.71 20.67
C ARG A 311 9.17 16.59 20.73
N ILE A 312 9.59 17.05 19.57
CA ILE A 312 10.64 18.05 19.41
C ILE A 312 9.96 19.37 19.04
N SER A 313 10.34 20.45 19.71
CA SER A 313 9.75 21.78 19.52
C SER A 313 10.86 22.79 19.27
N VAL A 314 10.69 23.65 18.26
CA VAL A 314 11.57 24.79 17.97
C VAL A 314 10.73 26.05 18.13
N ILE A 315 11.06 26.84 19.15
CA ILE A 315 10.30 28.02 19.59
C ILE A 315 11.15 29.25 19.33
N ASP A 316 10.63 30.21 18.59
CA ASP A 316 11.28 31.47 18.29
C ASP A 316 10.46 32.67 18.77
N THR A 317 11.13 33.81 18.90
CA THR A 317 10.54 35.11 19.27
C THR A 317 10.63 36.09 18.10
N GLY A 318 10.60 35.57 16.87
CA GLY A 318 10.71 36.37 15.66
C GLY A 318 9.41 37.06 15.27
N THR A 319 9.34 37.43 14.00
CA THR A 319 8.25 38.24 13.44
C THR A 319 6.90 37.53 13.41
N GLY A 320 6.87 36.21 13.60
CA GLY A 320 5.66 35.40 13.57
C GLY A 320 5.03 35.31 12.17
N ILE A 321 3.94 34.54 12.08
CA ILE A 321 3.28 34.17 10.82
C ILE A 321 1.81 34.58 10.90
N SER A 322 1.26 35.13 9.80
CA SER A 322 -0.14 35.52 9.74
C SER A 322 -1.06 34.30 9.66
N LYS A 323 -2.30 34.41 10.16
CA LYS A 323 -3.30 33.32 10.08
C LYS A 323 -3.58 32.87 8.64
N LYS A 324 -3.47 33.77 7.65
CA LYS A 324 -3.69 33.46 6.23
C LYS A 324 -2.57 32.58 5.66
N ASP A 325 -1.36 32.72 6.18
CA ASP A 325 -0.18 32.01 5.67
C ASP A 325 0.04 30.66 6.36
N LEU A 326 -0.48 30.47 7.58
CA LEU A 326 -0.36 29.21 8.34
C LEU A 326 -0.91 27.99 7.57
N SER A 327 -2.03 28.14 6.87
CA SER A 327 -2.67 27.04 6.14
C SER A 327 -1.87 26.58 4.92
N ARG A 328 -0.96 27.43 4.42
CA ARG A 328 -0.16 27.17 3.21
C ARG A 328 1.31 26.95 3.52
N LEU A 329 1.75 27.11 4.77
CA LEU A 329 3.16 27.13 5.14
C LEU A 329 3.93 25.85 4.79
N PHE A 330 3.27 24.68 4.91
CA PHE A 330 3.87 23.40 4.56
C PHE A 330 3.66 23.01 3.09
N ASN A 331 2.95 23.83 2.30
CA ASN A 331 2.80 23.58 0.88
C ASN A 331 4.11 23.89 0.18
N LYS A 332 4.38 23.13 -0.88
CA LYS A 332 5.58 23.27 -1.70
C LYS A 332 5.65 24.68 -2.30
N PHE A 333 6.84 25.26 -2.35
CA PHE A 333 7.13 26.56 -2.97
C PHE A 333 6.48 27.78 -2.30
N VAL A 334 5.89 27.61 -1.12
CA VAL A 334 5.31 28.73 -0.40
C VAL A 334 6.40 29.51 0.33
N GLN A 335 6.53 30.79 -0.03
CA GLN A 335 7.35 31.77 0.67
C GLN A 335 6.43 32.80 1.30
N VAL A 336 6.45 32.92 2.62
CA VAL A 336 5.72 33.96 3.34
C VAL A 336 6.53 35.25 3.22
N ALA A 337 6.12 36.14 2.30
CA ALA A 337 6.81 37.40 2.05
C ALA A 337 6.10 38.57 2.74
N ARG A 338 6.81 39.21 3.69
CA ARG A 338 6.74 40.66 3.99
C ARG A 338 7.77 41.01 5.08
N MET A 339 9.04 41.16 4.70
CA MET A 339 9.98 42.12 5.31
C MET A 339 11.04 42.51 4.28
N SER A 340 11.29 43.82 4.19
CA SER A 340 12.19 44.49 3.27
C SER A 340 13.64 44.01 3.40
N GLY A 341 14.28 43.71 2.26
CA GLY A 341 15.69 43.34 2.16
C GLY A 341 15.91 42.16 1.21
N ALA A 342 16.57 42.43 0.08
CA ALA A 342 16.75 41.51 -1.05
C ALA A 342 17.59 40.24 -0.76
N GLU A 343 18.04 40.00 0.48
CA GLU A 343 19.07 38.99 0.77
C GLU A 343 18.57 37.68 1.39
N LYS A 344 17.27 37.50 1.66
CA LYS A 344 16.79 36.37 2.48
C LYS A 344 15.73 35.48 1.83
N LYS A 345 15.82 35.22 0.52
CA LYS A 345 14.95 34.24 -0.16
C LYS A 345 15.56 32.84 -0.17
N GLY A 346 14.80 31.83 0.25
CA GLY A 346 15.10 30.41 0.08
C GLY A 346 13.99 29.75 -0.73
N VAL A 347 14.22 28.58 -1.32
CA VAL A 347 13.38 27.96 -2.37
C VAL A 347 11.93 27.64 -1.93
N GLY A 348 11.63 27.67 -0.63
CA GLY A 348 10.29 27.34 -0.11
C GLY A 348 10.01 25.85 -0.06
N LEU A 349 11.04 25.02 -0.17
CA LEU A 349 10.96 23.55 -0.13
C LEU A 349 11.22 22.97 1.26
N GLY A 350 12.09 23.60 2.05
CA GLY A 350 12.58 23.04 3.32
C GLY A 350 11.49 22.60 4.32
N LEU A 351 10.40 23.37 4.46
CA LEU A 351 9.28 23.00 5.34
C LEU A 351 8.40 21.88 4.77
N SER A 352 8.18 21.87 3.45
CA SER A 352 7.45 20.79 2.79
C SER A 352 8.22 19.46 2.84
N ILE A 353 9.55 19.50 2.67
CA ILE A 353 10.43 18.33 2.85
C ILE A 353 10.44 17.90 4.31
N ALA A 354 10.54 18.83 5.25
CA ALA A 354 10.49 18.49 6.68
C ALA A 354 9.20 17.76 7.04
N LYS A 355 8.06 18.21 6.50
CA LYS A 355 6.76 17.53 6.67
C LYS A 355 6.76 16.12 6.10
N GLU A 356 7.14 15.94 4.84
CA GLU A 356 7.21 14.63 4.19
C GLU A 356 8.14 13.66 4.93
N LEU A 357 9.29 14.15 5.42
CA LEU A 357 10.24 13.34 6.18
C LEU A 357 9.64 12.91 7.52
N VAL A 358 8.99 13.82 8.25
CA VAL A 358 8.33 13.50 9.53
C VAL A 358 7.17 12.52 9.31
N GLU A 359 6.33 12.74 8.30
CA GLU A 359 5.19 11.87 7.97
C GLU A 359 5.66 10.48 7.52
N LYS A 360 6.75 10.36 6.74
CA LYS A 360 7.38 9.07 6.41
C LYS A 360 7.97 8.35 7.62
N HIS A 361 8.28 9.07 8.70
CA HIS A 361 8.62 8.49 10.00
C HIS A 361 7.37 8.18 10.86
N SER A 362 6.16 8.23 10.29
CA SER A 362 4.89 8.09 11.01
C SER A 362 4.70 9.11 12.13
N GLY A 363 5.30 10.29 11.94
CA GLY A 363 5.19 11.44 12.81
C GLY A 363 4.15 12.45 12.32
N GLU A 364 4.03 13.55 13.07
CA GLU A 364 3.15 14.68 12.75
C GLU A 364 3.98 15.95 12.92
N ILE A 365 3.80 16.95 12.05
CA ILE A 365 4.45 18.27 12.16
C ILE A 365 3.37 19.36 12.07
N TRP A 366 3.48 20.40 12.90
CA TRP A 366 2.56 21.54 12.88
C TRP A 366 3.24 22.80 13.43
N VAL A 367 2.54 23.93 13.34
CA VAL A 367 3.04 25.22 13.79
C VAL A 367 1.95 26.00 14.53
N GLU A 368 2.35 26.69 15.60
CA GLU A 368 1.55 27.70 16.28
C GLU A 368 2.31 29.03 16.20
N SER A 369 1.70 30.07 15.64
CA SER A 369 2.39 31.37 15.47
C SER A 369 1.41 32.52 15.55
N LYS A 370 1.90 33.67 16.04
CA LYS A 370 1.18 34.94 16.05
C LYS A 370 2.13 36.04 15.56
N LEU A 371 1.65 36.84 14.61
CA LEU A 371 2.40 37.96 14.04
C LEU A 371 2.87 38.91 15.16
N GLY A 372 4.16 39.26 15.13
CA GLY A 372 4.85 40.10 16.12
C GLY A 372 5.23 39.42 17.44
N VAL A 373 4.90 38.14 17.64
CA VAL A 373 5.19 37.41 18.88
C VAL A 373 6.23 36.30 18.68
N GLY A 374 6.21 35.65 17.51
CA GLY A 374 7.10 34.53 17.17
C GLY A 374 6.34 33.28 16.78
N SER A 375 7.08 32.21 16.48
CA SER A 375 6.52 30.94 16.04
C SER A 375 6.99 29.75 16.89
N ARG A 376 6.17 28.72 16.93
CA ARG A 376 6.45 27.45 17.60
C ARG A 376 6.19 26.33 16.63
N PHE A 377 7.26 25.73 16.15
CA PHE A 377 7.20 24.55 15.31
C PHE A 377 7.30 23.30 16.17
N TYR A 378 6.43 22.35 15.90
CA TYR A 378 6.37 21.08 16.61
C TYR A 378 6.47 19.96 15.61
N PHE A 379 7.22 18.92 15.94
CA PHE A 379 7.03 17.63 15.31
C PHE A 379 7.14 16.49 16.31
N THR A 380 6.40 15.42 16.06
CA THR A 380 6.46 14.20 16.84
C THR A 380 7.09 13.09 16.04
N LEU A 381 7.89 12.27 16.71
CA LEU A 381 8.35 11.00 16.17
C LEU A 381 7.82 9.88 17.05
N PRO A 382 7.31 8.79 16.47
CA PRO A 382 6.91 7.63 17.25
C PRO A 382 8.10 7.09 18.04
N ARG A 383 7.87 6.81 19.32
CA ARG A 383 8.86 6.15 20.16
C ARG A 383 8.71 4.64 19.92
N PHE A 384 9.27 4.17 18.81
CA PHE A 384 9.33 2.75 18.53
C PHE A 384 10.32 2.09 19.49
N TYR A 385 9.79 1.44 20.52
CA TYR A 385 10.52 0.37 21.18
C TYR A 385 10.44 -0.84 20.24
N THR A 386 11.51 -1.62 20.07
CA THR A 386 11.47 -2.89 19.30
C THR A 386 10.30 -3.81 19.74
N THR A 387 9.80 -3.58 20.95
CA THR A 387 8.63 -4.22 21.56
C THR A 387 7.26 -3.76 21.07
N SER A 388 7.10 -2.67 20.29
CA SER A 388 5.79 -2.29 19.74
C SER A 388 5.37 -3.15 18.54
N MET A 389 6.28 -3.99 18.02
CA MET A 389 5.97 -5.09 17.09
C MET A 389 5.73 -6.43 17.79
N LEU A 390 5.98 -6.51 19.10
CA LEU A 390 5.83 -7.73 19.90
C LEU A 390 4.51 -7.70 20.68
N ASN A 391 3.90 -8.87 20.90
CA ASN A 391 2.72 -9.01 21.75
C ASN A 391 2.99 -8.43 23.16
N HIS A 392 2.00 -7.80 23.77
CA HIS A 392 2.07 -7.20 25.11
C HIS A 392 2.72 -8.12 26.16
N LYS A 393 2.38 -9.42 26.17
CA LYS A 393 2.94 -10.40 27.12
C LYS A 393 4.45 -10.59 26.98
N VAL A 394 4.96 -10.58 25.74
CA VAL A 394 6.39 -10.73 25.43
C VAL A 394 7.15 -9.47 25.83
N ARG A 395 6.56 -8.30 25.57
CA ARG A 395 7.11 -7.01 25.97
C ARG A 395 7.28 -6.92 27.48
N GLU A 396 6.25 -7.29 28.23
CA GLU A 396 6.27 -7.28 29.70
C GLU A 396 7.36 -8.20 30.27
N ARG A 397 7.49 -9.41 29.73
CA ARG A 397 8.51 -10.38 30.17
C ARG A 397 9.93 -9.91 29.88
N ILE A 398 10.21 -9.41 28.67
CA ILE A 398 11.54 -8.87 28.32
C ILE A 398 11.88 -7.68 29.21
N ASN A 399 10.92 -6.79 29.47
CA ASN A 399 11.15 -5.64 30.35
C ASN A 399 11.43 -6.06 31.81
N ASN A 400 10.74 -7.08 32.32
CA ASN A 400 10.98 -7.61 33.66
C ASN A 400 12.37 -8.27 33.80
N LEU A 401 12.85 -8.93 32.75
CA LEU A 401 14.19 -9.52 32.72
C LEU A 401 15.28 -8.45 32.62
N LEU A 402 15.09 -7.44 31.76
CA LEU A 402 16.01 -6.31 31.65
C LEU A 402 16.06 -5.46 32.93
N ALA A 403 14.96 -5.37 33.68
CA ALA A 403 14.94 -4.70 34.99
C ALA A 403 15.79 -5.42 36.06
N ARG A 404 16.20 -6.66 35.79
CA ARG A 404 17.09 -7.47 36.65
C ARG A 404 18.52 -7.56 36.10
N ASP A 405 18.88 -6.70 35.13
CA ASP A 405 20.18 -6.70 34.43
C ASP A 405 20.52 -8.00 33.66
N ALA A 406 19.51 -8.83 33.35
CA ALA A 406 19.69 -10.07 32.60
C ALA A 406 19.80 -9.82 31.08
N SER A 407 20.78 -10.47 30.43
CA SER A 407 20.87 -10.44 28.96
C SER A 407 19.93 -11.47 28.35
N THR A 408 19.05 -11.05 27.45
CA THR A 408 17.94 -11.89 26.96
C THR A 408 17.97 -12.02 25.44
N TYR A 409 17.76 -13.23 24.94
CA TYR A 409 17.59 -13.50 23.51
C TYR A 409 16.14 -13.89 23.20
N LEU A 410 15.59 -13.34 22.11
CA LEU A 410 14.30 -13.74 21.55
C LEU A 410 14.56 -14.53 20.27
N VAL A 411 14.10 -15.77 20.22
CA VAL A 411 14.17 -16.64 19.05
C VAL A 411 12.77 -16.80 18.46
N ASN A 412 12.58 -16.36 17.21
CA ASN A 412 11.31 -16.46 16.48
C ASN A 412 11.40 -17.56 15.42
N LEU A 413 10.52 -18.56 15.51
CA LEU A 413 10.35 -19.63 14.55
C LEU A 413 9.03 -19.41 13.78
N LEU A 414 9.08 -19.34 12.45
CA LEU A 414 7.92 -19.22 11.58
C LEU A 414 7.92 -20.32 10.51
N VAL A 415 6.82 -21.06 10.40
CA VAL A 415 6.61 -22.01 9.31
C VAL A 415 5.83 -21.34 8.16
N VAL A 416 6.54 -20.89 7.14
CA VAL A 416 6.04 -19.96 6.09
C VAL A 416 4.86 -20.53 5.28
N ASN A 417 4.77 -21.86 5.12
CA ASN A 417 3.66 -22.53 4.42
C ASN A 417 2.87 -23.48 5.34
N TYR A 418 2.61 -23.07 6.59
CA TYR A 418 2.02 -23.92 7.63
C TYR A 418 0.73 -24.64 7.22
N SER A 419 -0.18 -23.99 6.47
CA SER A 419 -1.43 -24.60 6.01
C SER A 419 -1.24 -25.69 4.95
N GLU A 420 -0.26 -25.53 4.05
CA GLU A 420 0.07 -26.54 3.04
C GLU A 420 0.87 -27.69 3.67
N PHE A 421 1.78 -27.35 4.59
CA PHE A 421 2.51 -28.27 5.44
C PHE A 421 1.53 -29.19 6.18
N LYS A 422 0.56 -28.63 6.91
CA LYS A 422 -0.54 -29.34 7.58
C LYS A 422 -1.28 -30.33 6.67
N LYS A 423 -1.60 -29.94 5.43
CA LYS A 423 -2.35 -30.80 4.49
C LYS A 423 -1.53 -31.99 3.99
N LYS A 424 -0.20 -31.86 3.86
CA LYS A 424 0.68 -32.90 3.32
C LYS A 424 1.01 -34.02 4.33
N ILE A 425 1.09 -33.71 5.62
CA ILE A 425 1.43 -34.71 6.66
C ILE A 425 0.21 -35.54 7.11
N LYS A 426 -1.02 -35.18 6.71
CA LYS A 426 -2.27 -35.78 7.20
C LYS A 426 -2.40 -35.84 8.74
N LEU A 427 -1.64 -35.05 9.48
CA LEU A 427 -1.73 -34.94 10.94
C LEU A 427 -2.78 -33.91 11.35
N ARG A 428 -3.49 -34.16 12.47
CA ARG A 428 -4.36 -33.14 13.09
C ARG A 428 -3.51 -31.95 13.58
N PRO A 429 -3.98 -30.70 13.46
CA PRO A 429 -3.18 -29.50 13.78
C PRO A 429 -2.66 -29.46 15.22
N ALA A 430 -3.42 -29.99 16.19
CA ALA A 430 -2.98 -30.10 17.58
C ALA A 430 -1.72 -30.98 17.74
N ASN A 431 -1.62 -32.06 16.96
CA ASN A 431 -0.49 -33.00 17.04
C ASN A 431 0.78 -32.40 16.41
N LEU A 432 0.64 -31.62 15.34
CA LEU A 432 1.77 -30.95 14.70
C LEU A 432 2.36 -29.85 15.57
N ALA A 433 1.51 -29.08 16.25
CA ALA A 433 1.96 -28.07 17.22
C ALA A 433 2.67 -28.72 18.40
N SER A 434 2.09 -29.81 18.95
CA SER A 434 2.73 -30.60 20.01
C SER A 434 4.09 -31.14 19.59
N SER A 435 4.23 -31.70 18.37
CA SER A 435 5.51 -32.23 17.89
C SER A 435 6.58 -31.16 17.71
N LEU A 436 6.20 -29.96 17.21
CA LEU A 436 7.13 -28.84 17.10
C LEU A 436 7.55 -28.32 18.48
N LYS A 437 6.60 -28.24 19.41
CA LYS A 437 6.87 -27.91 20.80
C LYS A 437 7.82 -28.92 21.45
N ASP A 438 7.61 -30.22 21.26
CA ASP A 438 8.48 -31.28 21.77
C ASP A 438 9.90 -31.23 21.18
N ILE A 439 10.04 -30.83 19.91
CA ILE A 439 11.35 -30.62 19.28
C ILE A 439 12.07 -29.45 19.96
N ILE A 440 11.37 -28.35 20.16
CA ILE A 440 11.88 -27.13 20.80
C ILE A 440 12.28 -27.46 22.26
N GLU A 441 11.43 -28.13 23.03
CA GLU A 441 11.71 -28.52 24.41
C GLU A 441 12.88 -29.52 24.53
N ARG A 442 13.00 -30.49 23.60
CA ARG A 442 14.14 -31.42 23.56
C ARG A 442 15.45 -30.71 23.20
N ALA A 443 15.41 -29.73 22.30
CA ALA A 443 16.57 -28.92 21.97
C ALA A 443 17.08 -28.15 23.19
N PHE A 444 16.17 -27.67 24.06
CA PHE A 444 16.53 -27.02 25.32
C PHE A 444 17.14 -27.99 26.32
N LYS A 445 16.47 -29.12 26.61
CA LYS A 445 16.94 -30.11 27.61
C LYS A 445 18.34 -30.63 27.34
N ARG A 446 18.75 -30.73 26.06
CA ARG A 446 20.07 -31.25 25.68
C ARG A 446 21.20 -30.21 25.76
N ARG A 447 20.89 -28.92 25.79
CA ARG A 447 21.88 -27.85 25.55
C ARG A 447 21.91 -26.75 26.61
N CYS A 448 20.91 -26.66 27.47
CA CYS A 448 20.92 -25.72 28.60
C CYS A 448 21.75 -26.29 29.76
N ARG A 449 22.49 -25.41 30.45
CA ARG A 449 23.17 -25.75 31.70
C ARG A 449 22.17 -25.76 32.86
N ALA A 450 22.49 -26.44 33.97
CA ALA A 450 21.58 -26.63 35.10
C ALA A 450 21.26 -25.33 35.88
N ASP A 451 22.11 -24.31 35.73
CA ASP A 451 22.09 -22.99 36.38
C ASP A 451 21.35 -21.90 35.59
N MET A 452 20.94 -22.19 34.34
CA MET A 452 20.28 -21.22 33.47
C MET A 452 18.75 -21.19 33.72
N GLU A 453 18.15 -20.00 33.79
CA GLU A 453 16.68 -19.89 33.86
C GLU A 453 16.06 -20.54 32.61
N ARG A 454 14.99 -21.32 32.82
CA ARG A 454 14.45 -22.18 31.76
C ARG A 454 13.92 -21.34 30.58
N PRO A 455 14.25 -21.72 29.33
CA PRO A 455 13.63 -21.15 28.13
C PRO A 455 12.10 -21.20 28.21
N GLU A 456 11.44 -20.11 27.83
CA GLU A 456 9.99 -20.00 27.87
C GLU A 456 9.43 -19.70 26.47
N ILE A 457 8.41 -20.45 26.04
CA ILE A 457 7.66 -20.17 24.81
C ILE A 457 6.60 -19.12 25.16
N VAL A 458 6.74 -17.91 24.64
CA VAL A 458 5.90 -16.74 24.99
C VAL A 458 5.01 -16.25 23.86
N LEU A 459 5.25 -16.74 22.63
CA LEU A 459 4.37 -16.55 21.48
C LEU A 459 4.09 -17.91 20.86
N GLU A 460 2.81 -18.23 20.69
CA GLU A 460 2.37 -19.43 19.96
C GLU A 460 1.10 -19.08 19.17
N ASP A 461 1.22 -18.88 17.85
CA ASP A 461 0.07 -18.83 16.94
C ASP A 461 0.04 -20.12 16.12
N ILE A 462 -0.64 -21.12 16.68
CA ILE A 462 -0.80 -22.46 16.08
C ILE A 462 -1.45 -22.37 14.69
N LYS A 463 -2.27 -21.35 14.39
CA LYS A 463 -2.92 -21.25 13.08
C LYS A 463 -1.93 -20.79 11.99
N LYS A 464 -0.90 -20.02 12.38
CA LYS A 464 0.13 -19.48 11.48
C LYS A 464 1.45 -20.23 11.53
N GLY A 465 1.65 -21.09 12.52
CA GLY A 465 2.91 -21.82 12.72
C GLY A 465 4.03 -20.91 13.23
N GLU A 466 3.68 -19.93 14.07
CA GLU A 466 4.60 -18.97 14.67
C GLU A 466 4.87 -19.33 16.13
N TYR A 467 6.14 -19.41 16.51
CA TYR A 467 6.61 -19.62 17.88
C TYR A 467 7.66 -18.57 18.24
N GLY A 468 7.55 -17.96 19.42
CA GLY A 468 8.53 -17.04 19.98
C GLY A 468 9.02 -17.55 21.32
N ILE A 469 10.33 -17.67 21.44
CA ILE A 469 11.03 -18.29 22.56
C ILE A 469 11.91 -17.22 23.21
N ILE A 470 11.77 -17.03 24.52
CA ILE A 470 12.68 -16.19 25.31
C ILE A 470 13.73 -17.08 25.97
N LEU A 471 15.00 -16.71 25.78
CA LEU A 471 16.18 -17.32 26.39
C LEU A 471 16.82 -16.30 27.34
N PRO A 472 16.50 -16.34 28.64
CA PRO A 472 17.17 -15.51 29.65
C PRO A 472 18.60 -16.01 29.90
N ASP A 473 19.55 -15.09 30.06
CA ASP A 473 20.96 -15.35 30.43
C ASP A 473 21.71 -16.36 29.55
N ALA A 474 21.39 -16.38 28.26
CA ALA A 474 22.09 -17.20 27.26
C ALA A 474 23.29 -16.45 26.67
N ASP A 475 24.36 -17.16 26.31
CA ASP A 475 25.43 -16.61 25.45
C ASP A 475 25.19 -16.93 23.96
N GLU A 476 25.87 -16.23 23.05
CA GLU A 476 25.67 -16.41 21.59
C GLU A 476 25.96 -17.85 21.14
N LYS A 477 26.92 -18.53 21.77
CA LYS A 477 27.28 -19.92 21.46
C LYS A 477 26.15 -20.88 21.82
N THR A 478 25.53 -20.67 22.98
CA THR A 478 24.41 -21.44 23.50
C THR A 478 23.17 -21.23 22.63
N VAL A 479 22.87 -19.98 22.25
CA VAL A 479 21.76 -19.66 21.33
C VAL A 479 21.97 -20.30 19.96
N ALA A 480 23.17 -20.24 19.39
CA ALA A 480 23.48 -20.90 18.12
C ALA A 480 23.34 -22.44 18.19
N ALA A 481 23.75 -23.05 19.30
CA ALA A 481 23.62 -24.50 19.51
C ALA A 481 22.16 -24.94 19.68
N ILE A 482 21.33 -24.14 20.36
CA ILE A 482 19.88 -24.36 20.48
C ILE A 482 19.22 -24.24 19.11
N CYS A 483 19.51 -23.19 18.35
CA CYS A 483 18.98 -22.99 16.99
C CYS A 483 19.33 -24.17 16.06
N GLY A 484 20.57 -24.65 16.09
CA GLY A 484 20.98 -25.82 15.30
C GLY A 484 20.26 -27.11 15.72
N SER A 485 20.04 -27.30 17.03
CA SER A 485 19.32 -28.47 17.54
C SER A 485 17.83 -28.46 17.15
N ILE A 486 17.20 -27.27 17.11
CA ILE A 486 15.83 -27.10 16.59
C ILE A 486 15.79 -27.41 15.09
N GLU A 487 16.76 -26.91 14.32
CA GLU A 487 16.88 -27.17 12.88
C GLU A 487 16.98 -28.67 12.59
N ASP A 488 17.86 -29.39 13.29
CA ASP A 488 18.06 -30.82 13.10
C ASP A 488 16.85 -31.65 13.56
N GLY A 489 16.21 -31.26 14.66
CA GLY A 489 14.97 -31.90 15.11
C GLY A 489 13.84 -31.77 14.09
N ILE A 490 13.70 -30.59 13.47
CA ILE A 490 12.73 -30.37 12.39
C ILE A 490 13.10 -31.21 11.15
N LYS A 491 14.37 -31.24 10.73
CA LYS A 491 14.82 -32.07 9.59
C LYS A 491 14.47 -33.54 9.79
N ASN A 492 14.76 -34.09 10.96
CA ASN A 492 14.47 -35.49 11.27
C ASN A 492 12.96 -35.76 11.25
N PHE A 493 12.16 -34.87 11.83
CA PHE A 493 10.70 -34.98 11.78
C PHE A 493 10.16 -34.96 10.33
N LEU A 494 10.72 -34.14 9.45
CA LEU A 494 10.34 -34.12 8.02
C LEU A 494 10.69 -35.43 7.30
N LEU A 495 11.85 -36.00 7.62
CA LEU A 495 12.32 -37.27 7.05
C LEU A 495 11.43 -38.44 7.50
N GLU A 496 11.15 -38.55 8.80
CA GLU A 496 10.29 -39.59 9.38
C GLU A 496 8.88 -39.58 8.79
N ASN A 497 8.37 -38.38 8.47
CA ASN A 497 7.03 -38.20 7.91
C ASN A 497 6.99 -38.16 6.37
N SER A 498 8.10 -38.51 5.69
CA SER A 498 8.19 -38.60 4.22
C SER A 498 7.80 -37.31 3.46
N LEU A 499 8.11 -36.14 4.03
CA LEU A 499 7.75 -34.84 3.46
C LEU A 499 8.88 -34.29 2.57
N LYS A 500 8.51 -33.86 1.36
CA LYS A 500 9.49 -33.40 0.35
C LYS A 500 10.17 -32.06 0.69
N SER A 501 9.47 -31.13 1.36
CA SER A 501 10.03 -29.86 1.83
C SER A 501 9.07 -29.11 2.76
N ALA A 502 9.61 -28.32 3.69
CA ALA A 502 8.88 -27.33 4.48
C ALA A 502 9.72 -26.05 4.59
N PHE A 503 9.06 -24.89 4.59
CA PHE A 503 9.73 -23.60 4.71
C PHE A 503 9.66 -23.14 6.17
N VAL A 504 10.81 -23.11 6.83
CA VAL A 504 10.93 -22.72 8.23
C VAL A 504 11.93 -21.58 8.32
N ASN A 505 11.54 -20.51 9.00
CA ASN A 505 12.36 -19.35 9.27
C ASN A 505 12.67 -19.31 10.77
N LEU A 506 13.93 -19.19 11.13
CA LEU A 506 14.38 -19.07 12.52
C LEU A 506 15.19 -17.78 12.66
N GLY A 507 14.62 -16.81 13.36
CA GLY A 507 15.26 -15.53 13.67
C GLY A 507 15.69 -15.44 15.12
N VAL A 508 16.78 -14.72 15.36
CA VAL A 508 17.30 -14.44 16.70
C VAL A 508 17.47 -12.93 16.84
N ALA A 509 17.04 -12.39 17.97
CA ALA A 509 17.28 -11.02 18.42
C ALA A 509 17.85 -11.05 19.85
N SER A 510 18.74 -10.14 20.20
CA SER A 510 19.35 -10.03 21.53
C SER A 510 19.08 -8.68 22.19
N TYR A 511 18.99 -8.68 23.52
CA TYR A 511 18.68 -7.51 24.33
C TYR A 511 19.51 -7.52 25.63
N PRO A 512 20.26 -6.44 25.95
CA PRO A 512 20.65 -5.34 25.06
C PRO A 512 21.65 -5.80 23.97
N GLN A 513 21.71 -5.07 22.85
CA GLN A 513 22.59 -5.42 21.72
C GLN A 513 24.07 -5.22 22.13
N LYS A 514 24.87 -6.30 22.19
CA LYS A 514 26.34 -6.19 22.36
C LYS A 514 26.99 -5.83 21.03
N GLU A 515 27.74 -4.74 20.99
CA GLU A 515 28.55 -4.32 19.84
C GLU A 515 29.61 -5.38 19.52
N THR A 516 29.79 -5.71 18.23
CA THR A 516 30.97 -6.44 17.74
C THR A 516 31.86 -5.50 16.92
N PRO A 517 33.20 -5.52 17.11
CA PRO A 517 34.09 -4.60 16.40
C PRO A 517 34.50 -5.12 15.01
N HIS A 518 34.46 -4.19 14.05
CA HIS A 518 35.19 -4.14 12.77
C HIS A 518 34.84 -5.15 11.66
N THR A 519 34.00 -4.74 10.70
CA THR A 519 34.43 -4.21 9.38
C THR A 519 33.22 -3.73 8.56
N THR A 520 33.49 -2.73 7.74
CA THR A 520 32.62 -1.83 6.98
C THR A 520 31.46 -2.48 6.22
N GLY A 521 30.24 -1.97 6.42
CA GLY A 521 29.16 -1.99 5.43
C GLY A 521 27.94 -2.89 5.76
N GLN A 522 26.79 -2.24 5.98
CA GLN A 522 25.44 -2.81 6.17
C GLN A 522 25.05 -3.23 7.61
N LEU A 523 24.69 -2.22 8.42
CA LEU A 523 23.65 -2.38 9.44
C LEU A 523 22.27 -2.42 8.75
N LEU A 524 21.96 -3.59 8.19
CA LEU A 524 20.59 -4.05 7.99
C LEU A 524 20.33 -5.12 9.06
N ALA A 525 19.06 -5.25 9.45
CA ALA A 525 18.53 -6.28 10.32
C ALA A 525 19.26 -7.63 10.22
N ASN A 526 19.80 -8.11 11.33
CA ASN A 526 20.23 -9.50 11.51
C ASN A 526 19.49 -9.98 12.79
N LEU A 527 18.55 -10.94 12.86
CA LEU A 527 18.25 -12.07 11.97
C LEU A 527 19.54 -12.68 11.44
N SER A 528 20.42 -13.07 12.36
CA SER A 528 21.55 -13.94 12.05
C SER A 528 21.03 -15.33 11.72
N ILE A 529 20.44 -15.48 10.55
CA ILE A 529 20.20 -16.78 9.95
C ILE A 529 21.57 -17.28 9.48
N LYS A 530 22.30 -17.97 10.37
CA LYS A 530 23.61 -18.53 10.02
C LYS A 530 23.51 -19.66 8.96
N LYS A 531 22.30 -20.12 8.62
CA LYS A 531 21.98 -20.88 7.39
C LYS A 531 20.45 -20.88 7.11
N ILE A 532 20.07 -20.31 5.97
CA ILE A 532 18.80 -20.61 5.29
C ILE A 532 19.15 -21.61 4.18
N PHE A 533 18.46 -22.74 4.12
CA PHE A 533 18.24 -23.42 2.84
C PHE A 533 16.75 -23.42 2.54
N ILE A 534 16.38 -22.54 1.60
CA ILE A 534 15.09 -22.50 0.92
C ILE A 534 15.44 -22.84 -0.52
N GLY A 535 15.08 -24.04 -1.01
CA GLY A 535 15.33 -24.42 -2.42
C GLY A 535 14.58 -23.50 -3.40
N ALA A 536 14.83 -23.43 -4.70
CA ALA A 536 16.04 -23.74 -5.47
C ALA A 536 16.25 -22.64 -6.54
N ASN A 537 16.85 -21.47 -6.33
CA ASN A 537 17.17 -20.61 -5.18
C ASN A 537 16.95 -19.17 -5.72
N ILE A 538 16.07 -18.40 -5.09
CA ILE A 538 14.98 -17.62 -5.73
C ILE A 538 15.40 -16.68 -6.90
N ARG A 539 15.71 -17.23 -8.09
CA ARG A 539 15.97 -16.53 -9.39
C ARG A 539 17.40 -16.09 -9.73
N ARG A 540 18.43 -16.74 -9.18
CA ARG A 540 19.37 -17.46 -10.06
C ARG A 540 18.66 -18.78 -10.35
N PHE A 541 17.76 -18.78 -11.32
CA PHE A 541 16.91 -19.92 -11.60
C PHE A 541 17.76 -21.16 -11.89
N LYS A 542 17.68 -22.17 -11.03
CA LYS A 542 17.87 -23.55 -11.48
C LYS A 542 16.64 -24.32 -11.03
N ARG A 543 15.70 -24.45 -11.97
CA ARG A 543 14.62 -25.45 -11.92
C ARG A 543 15.20 -26.74 -11.35
N VAL A 544 14.67 -27.24 -10.25
CA VAL A 544 14.92 -28.62 -9.85
C VAL A 544 13.85 -29.45 -10.53
N PHE A 545 14.28 -30.10 -11.60
CA PHE A 545 13.52 -31.09 -12.32
C PHE A 545 13.42 -32.37 -11.50
N TYR A 546 12.40 -33.17 -11.81
CA TYR A 546 12.26 -34.51 -11.25
C TYR A 546 13.52 -35.34 -11.57
N SER A 547 14.21 -35.89 -10.56
CA SER A 547 15.31 -36.84 -10.75
C SER A 547 14.73 -38.23 -10.98
N VAL A 548 14.75 -38.70 -12.22
CA VAL A 548 14.46 -40.10 -12.54
C VAL A 548 15.79 -40.85 -12.62
N ASN A 549 15.80 -42.10 -12.17
CA ASN A 549 16.98 -42.93 -12.33
C ASN A 549 17.10 -43.27 -13.81
N VAL A 550 18.18 -42.80 -14.42
CA VAL A 550 18.54 -43.12 -15.80
C VAL A 550 19.76 -44.01 -15.75
N GLU A 551 19.63 -45.15 -16.40
CA GLU A 551 20.75 -46.04 -16.65
C GLU A 551 21.10 -45.92 -18.13
N VAL A 552 22.33 -45.49 -18.39
CA VAL A 552 22.91 -45.42 -19.72
C VAL A 552 23.59 -46.77 -20.00
N LEU A 553 23.21 -47.39 -21.10
CA LEU A 553 23.82 -48.62 -21.59
C LEU A 553 24.96 -48.22 -22.52
N LEU A 554 26.20 -48.44 -22.08
CA LEU A 554 27.41 -48.17 -22.87
C LEU A 554 27.77 -49.41 -23.70
N PRO A 555 28.55 -49.25 -24.78
CA PRO A 555 29.09 -50.39 -25.54
C PRO A 555 29.90 -51.34 -24.62
N GLY A 556 29.69 -52.66 -24.77
CA GLY A 556 30.38 -53.70 -23.98
C GLY A 556 29.77 -54.00 -22.61
N ASP A 557 28.43 -53.98 -22.48
CA ASP A 557 27.63 -54.31 -21.29
C ASP A 557 27.88 -53.46 -20.02
N LYS A 558 28.69 -52.41 -20.12
CA LYS A 558 28.88 -51.46 -19.03
C LYS A 558 27.65 -50.57 -18.85
N LYS A 559 27.21 -50.40 -17.61
CA LYS A 559 26.02 -49.59 -17.25
C LYS A 559 26.44 -48.46 -16.34
N GLU A 560 26.05 -47.24 -16.70
CA GLU A 560 26.23 -46.08 -15.83
C GLU A 560 24.87 -45.62 -15.31
N ARG A 561 24.69 -45.68 -13.99
CA ARG A 561 23.50 -45.15 -13.33
C ARG A 561 23.76 -43.72 -12.92
N SER A 562 22.87 -42.83 -13.33
CA SER A 562 22.91 -41.44 -12.95
C SER A 562 21.51 -40.88 -12.74
N GLN A 563 21.44 -39.82 -11.95
CA GLN A 563 20.21 -39.06 -11.77
C GLN A 563 20.11 -37.99 -12.85
N THR A 564 18.91 -37.80 -13.38
CA THR A 564 18.66 -36.67 -14.29
C THR A 564 18.77 -35.35 -13.55
N VAL A 565 19.46 -34.41 -14.18
CA VAL A 565 19.50 -32.99 -13.80
C VAL A 565 18.32 -32.24 -14.42
N ASP A 566 17.82 -32.70 -15.58
CA ASP A 566 16.72 -32.11 -16.33
C ASP A 566 15.97 -33.18 -17.16
N ILE A 567 14.66 -33.05 -17.34
CA ILE A 567 13.83 -33.94 -18.16
C ILE A 567 12.70 -33.17 -18.86
N SER A 568 12.52 -33.43 -20.15
CA SER A 568 11.48 -32.88 -21.00
C SER A 568 10.82 -33.96 -21.86
N GLU A 569 9.79 -33.60 -22.63
CA GLU A 569 9.18 -34.53 -23.59
C GLU A 569 10.10 -34.89 -24.78
N GLY A 570 11.20 -34.15 -24.98
CA GLY A 570 12.13 -34.33 -26.10
C GLY A 570 13.53 -34.83 -25.72
N GLY A 571 13.88 -34.86 -24.43
CA GLY A 571 15.23 -35.25 -24.01
C GLY A 571 15.47 -35.16 -22.51
N ILE A 572 16.66 -35.62 -22.08
CA ILE A 572 17.10 -35.64 -20.68
C ILE A 572 18.51 -35.10 -20.54
N CYS A 573 18.82 -34.58 -19.35
CA CYS A 573 20.18 -34.23 -18.98
C CYS A 573 20.57 -34.96 -17.71
N PHE A 574 21.80 -35.46 -17.62
CA PHE A 574 22.32 -36.18 -16.44
C PHE A 574 23.81 -35.85 -16.21
N ILE A 575 24.36 -36.25 -15.07
CA ILE A 575 25.79 -36.11 -14.76
C ILE A 575 26.49 -37.45 -15.00
N SER A 576 27.55 -37.44 -15.80
CA SER A 576 28.37 -38.60 -16.13
C SER A 576 29.79 -38.44 -15.59
N THR A 577 30.41 -39.55 -15.22
CA THR A 577 31.86 -39.62 -15.01
C THR A 577 32.62 -40.00 -16.29
N ASN A 578 31.92 -40.55 -17.27
CA ASN A 578 32.44 -40.82 -18.60
C ASN A 578 32.29 -39.62 -19.53
N ARG A 579 33.30 -39.39 -20.38
CA ARG A 579 33.23 -38.39 -21.45
C ARG A 579 32.56 -39.03 -22.67
N PHE A 580 31.54 -38.36 -23.19
CA PHE A 580 30.86 -38.78 -24.42
C PHE A 580 31.24 -37.89 -25.60
N ASN A 581 31.22 -38.46 -26.79
CA ASN A 581 31.34 -37.70 -28.04
C ASN A 581 29.99 -37.12 -28.43
N MET A 582 29.99 -35.90 -28.96
CA MET A 582 28.77 -35.30 -29.52
C MET A 582 28.24 -36.15 -30.67
N ASN A 583 26.91 -36.15 -30.83
CA ASN A 583 26.17 -36.90 -31.85
C ASN A 583 26.22 -38.44 -31.74
N ALA A 584 26.93 -39.01 -30.77
CA ALA A 584 26.90 -40.44 -30.53
C ALA A 584 25.48 -40.89 -30.14
N LYS A 585 25.02 -42.02 -30.68
CA LYS A 585 23.77 -42.66 -30.30
C LYS A 585 24.01 -43.58 -29.11
N ILE A 586 23.14 -43.51 -28.12
CA ILE A 586 23.20 -44.34 -26.92
C ILE A 586 21.82 -44.84 -26.54
N SER A 587 21.77 -46.02 -25.93
CA SER A 587 20.54 -46.60 -25.40
C SER A 587 20.40 -46.26 -23.93
N ILE A 588 19.20 -45.83 -23.53
CA ILE A 588 18.92 -45.41 -22.17
C ILE A 588 17.68 -46.08 -21.61
N ARG A 589 17.75 -46.39 -20.32
CA ARG A 589 16.63 -46.93 -19.53
C ARG A 589 16.23 -45.91 -18.47
N ILE A 590 14.98 -45.48 -18.51
CA ILE A 590 14.41 -44.48 -17.60
C ILE A 590 13.35 -45.14 -16.71
N ARG A 591 13.51 -45.06 -15.39
CA ARG A 591 12.48 -45.55 -14.46
C ARG A 591 11.73 -44.37 -13.84
N LEU A 592 10.43 -44.29 -14.12
CA LEU A 592 9.53 -43.27 -13.57
C LEU A 592 8.85 -43.78 -12.29
N PRO A 593 8.60 -42.93 -11.27
CA PRO A 593 8.01 -43.36 -10.00
C PRO A 593 6.58 -43.93 -10.10
N GLU A 594 5.75 -43.35 -10.97
CA GLU A 594 4.33 -43.73 -11.12
C GLU A 594 4.10 -44.72 -12.30
N HIS A 595 5.17 -45.15 -12.98
CA HIS A 595 5.09 -46.06 -14.13
C HIS A 595 5.76 -47.39 -13.79
N LYS A 596 4.95 -48.45 -13.64
CA LYS A 596 5.43 -49.78 -13.20
C LYS A 596 6.51 -50.40 -14.12
N LYS A 597 6.50 -50.08 -15.41
CA LYS A 597 7.49 -50.58 -16.40
C LYS A 597 8.52 -49.48 -16.76
N PRO A 598 9.83 -49.78 -16.79
CA PRO A 598 10.85 -48.81 -17.23
C PRO A 598 10.72 -48.51 -18.73
N ILE A 599 11.01 -47.27 -19.12
CA ILE A 599 11.02 -46.81 -20.51
C ILE A 599 12.40 -47.09 -21.08
N TYR A 600 12.44 -47.68 -22.28
CA TYR A 600 13.68 -47.90 -23.03
C TYR A 600 13.60 -47.10 -24.33
N THR A 601 14.63 -46.31 -24.62
CA THR A 601 14.69 -45.51 -25.85
C THR A 601 16.13 -45.26 -26.27
N GLU A 602 16.35 -45.01 -27.55
CA GLU A 602 17.62 -44.49 -28.03
C GLU A 602 17.61 -42.97 -27.99
N ALA A 603 18.78 -42.41 -27.70
CA ALA A 603 18.98 -40.97 -27.65
C ALA A 603 20.32 -40.61 -28.27
N ARG A 604 20.39 -39.40 -28.84
CA ARG A 604 21.62 -38.82 -29.36
C ARG A 604 22.21 -37.84 -28.34
N ILE A 605 23.53 -37.86 -28.17
CA ILE A 605 24.26 -36.88 -27.36
C ILE A 605 24.18 -35.51 -28.05
N ALA A 606 23.42 -34.59 -27.48
CA ALA A 606 23.22 -33.24 -28.02
C ALA A 606 24.35 -32.29 -27.58
N TRP A 607 24.82 -32.38 -26.34
CA TRP A 607 25.94 -31.57 -25.82
C TRP A 607 26.58 -32.19 -24.56
N VAL A 608 27.84 -31.86 -24.32
CA VAL A 608 28.62 -32.32 -23.14
C VAL A 608 29.40 -31.15 -22.56
N ARG A 609 29.30 -30.91 -21.24
CA ARG A 609 29.98 -29.82 -20.55
C ARG A 609 30.73 -30.33 -19.32
N ASN A 610 32.03 -30.05 -19.21
CA ASN A 610 32.80 -30.36 -18.00
C ASN A 610 32.37 -29.46 -16.84
N ILE A 611 32.13 -30.05 -15.66
CA ILE A 611 31.63 -29.36 -14.46
C ILE A 611 32.55 -29.50 -13.23
N GLY A 612 33.79 -29.98 -13.42
CA GLY A 612 34.82 -30.00 -12.37
C GLY A 612 35.12 -31.39 -11.78
N ASN A 613 36.02 -31.42 -10.79
CA ASN A 613 36.50 -32.66 -10.16
C ASN A 613 35.61 -33.09 -8.98
N ILE A 614 35.54 -34.40 -8.72
CA ILE A 614 34.72 -34.97 -7.63
C ILE A 614 35.25 -34.56 -6.24
N SER A 615 36.56 -34.36 -6.13
CA SER A 615 37.27 -33.90 -4.93
C SER A 615 38.61 -33.28 -5.34
N PRO A 616 39.21 -32.34 -4.58
CA PRO A 616 40.52 -31.77 -4.90
C PRO A 616 41.64 -32.79 -5.07
N LYS A 617 41.49 -34.01 -4.51
CA LYS A 617 42.46 -35.11 -4.59
C LYS A 617 42.08 -36.24 -5.57
N ALA A 618 41.03 -36.11 -6.39
CA ALA A 618 40.59 -37.17 -7.31
C ALA A 618 40.70 -36.76 -8.79
N GLU A 619 41.32 -37.60 -9.63
CA GLU A 619 41.51 -37.37 -11.09
C GLU A 619 40.23 -37.53 -11.94
N LYS A 620 39.16 -38.11 -11.39
CA LYS A 620 37.91 -38.32 -12.15
C LYS A 620 37.11 -37.02 -12.27
N ARG A 621 36.93 -36.58 -13.52
CA ARG A 621 36.16 -35.39 -13.92
C ARG A 621 34.66 -35.72 -14.03
N ARG A 622 33.79 -34.75 -13.70
CA ARG A 622 32.34 -34.84 -13.93
C ARG A 622 31.95 -34.05 -15.18
N TYR A 623 31.07 -34.66 -15.97
CA TYR A 623 30.49 -34.07 -17.18
C TYR A 623 28.98 -33.97 -17.03
N LYS A 624 28.41 -32.82 -17.40
CA LYS A 624 26.97 -32.66 -17.60
C LYS A 624 26.65 -32.97 -19.06
N VAL A 625 25.78 -33.94 -19.31
CA VAL A 625 25.51 -34.48 -20.65
C VAL A 625 24.03 -34.30 -20.98
N GLY A 626 23.74 -33.69 -22.13
CA GLY A 626 22.38 -33.52 -22.67
C GLY A 626 22.10 -34.52 -23.78
N LEU A 627 20.95 -35.20 -23.69
CA LEU A 627 20.45 -36.18 -24.65
C LEU A 627 19.14 -35.73 -25.27
N GLU A 628 18.99 -36.04 -26.54
CA GLU A 628 17.75 -35.87 -27.29
C GLU A 628 17.20 -37.24 -27.70
N PHE A 629 15.93 -37.52 -27.40
CA PHE A 629 15.33 -38.82 -27.71
C PHE A 629 15.13 -38.98 -29.22
N THR A 630 15.63 -40.06 -29.80
CA THR A 630 15.51 -40.32 -31.24
C THR A 630 14.42 -41.35 -31.57
N SER A 631 14.02 -42.19 -30.61
CA SER A 631 13.07 -43.30 -30.85
C SER A 631 12.06 -43.52 -29.71
N LEU A 632 11.51 -42.44 -29.14
CA LEU A 632 10.56 -42.52 -28.03
C LEU A 632 9.14 -42.88 -28.50
N LYS A 633 8.56 -43.97 -27.97
CA LYS A 633 7.20 -44.43 -28.32
C LYS A 633 6.12 -43.46 -27.79
N LYS A 634 5.01 -43.33 -28.52
CA LYS A 634 3.90 -42.39 -28.21
C LYS A 634 3.31 -42.59 -26.80
N ARG A 635 3.19 -43.83 -26.33
CA ARG A 635 2.72 -44.17 -24.98
C ARG A 635 3.66 -43.65 -23.88
N ASP A 636 4.97 -43.84 -24.06
CA ASP A 636 5.99 -43.42 -23.11
C ASP A 636 6.15 -41.89 -23.10
N ARG A 637 5.97 -41.25 -24.27
CA ARG A 637 5.87 -39.79 -24.40
C ARG A 637 4.69 -39.23 -23.61
N GLY A 638 3.54 -39.91 -23.61
CA GLY A 638 2.38 -39.53 -22.80
C GLY A 638 2.62 -39.64 -21.29
N ALA A 639 3.35 -40.67 -20.84
CA ALA A 639 3.75 -40.82 -19.44
C ALA A 639 4.72 -39.72 -18.99
N LEU A 640 5.70 -39.37 -19.85
CA LEU A 640 6.61 -38.25 -19.62
C LEU A 640 5.88 -36.90 -19.63
N SER A 641 4.92 -36.70 -20.55
CA SER A 641 4.09 -35.49 -20.62
C SER A 641 3.26 -35.27 -19.35
N LYS A 642 2.62 -36.32 -18.82
CA LYS A 642 1.87 -36.25 -17.55
C LYS A 642 2.78 -35.89 -16.37
N LEU A 643 3.99 -36.46 -16.32
CA LEU A 643 4.99 -36.13 -15.31
C LEU A 643 5.46 -34.67 -15.41
N VAL A 644 5.70 -34.17 -16.62
CA VAL A 644 6.13 -32.79 -16.86
C VAL A 644 5.01 -31.79 -16.56
N LYS A 645 3.76 -32.11 -16.93
CA LYS A 645 2.56 -31.26 -16.68
C LYS A 645 2.17 -31.21 -15.21
N SER A 646 2.24 -32.31 -14.46
CA SER A 646 2.02 -32.28 -13.01
C SER A 646 3.10 -31.47 -12.27
N ALA A 647 4.30 -31.36 -12.85
CA ALA A 647 5.37 -30.52 -12.35
C ALA A 647 5.28 -29.04 -12.78
N SER A 648 4.42 -28.68 -13.76
CA SER A 648 4.31 -27.32 -14.30
C SER A 648 2.95 -26.63 -14.08
N GLY A 649 1.98 -27.32 -13.46
CA GLY A 649 0.70 -26.75 -13.02
C GLY A 649 0.70 -26.25 -11.56
N ARG A 650 1.47 -25.20 -11.27
CA ARG A 650 1.23 -24.17 -10.23
C ARG A 650 2.25 -23.04 -10.36
#